data_AF-C6HGR2-F1
#
_entry.id   AF-C6HGR2-F1
#
_cell.length_a   1.000
_cell.length_b   1.000
_cell.length_c   1.000
_cell.angle_alpha   90.00
_cell.angle_beta   90.00
_cell.angle_gamma   90.00
#
_symmetry.space_group_name_H-M   'P 1'
#
loop_
_entity.id
_entity.type
_entity.pdbx_description
1 polymer ?
#
loop_
_entity_poly.entity_id
_entity_poly.type
_entity_poly.pdbx_seq_one_letter_code
_entity_poly.pdbx_strand_id
1 'polypeptide(L)'
;MVDYETRGPRGGYNHNQRKRRFRDDDDYDRRQQRRRYEEPFAVTVRKQLATIAESAVRKVEDDVVRIAKTVSEHYEDEDGEVKNTFVNLALQLSGSAEESWANCPVAYEASLGLELVKIILFTIPYIMSSSASGFEAHASALLEKTDIIASTPHTLEALVDPFPSDEVKEDNRMSVIGLLQKQLQEEAKRGWELSCIPRPWTGLIPTTKPEAAREGEEKNGDETIEEKPEAETKQEAEDPFKIATRHGFPLIAVPNPVPNGPKSIFPDVYFSVYINQELETVPPTTDIAASLLRDNLTDTIDILDFNRIATAKFLIDVDCYFAPNTFIKRATPFDKIRDAVAAGAGDRSTWKPEDVAVDAVFSLLLQLPTPEHKLVYYHSVLTEACKIAPAAIAPSLGRSIRFLYKNMERMDLALSYRFLDWVDDVELPAVHPKKAFICAALDKEIRLSFAQRIKGTLPEPYQALISEAKEKDTPDFKYALESTPYAAEAQEIMQLIRKKAPDAEIEPHILAIQHAAANQTDTADSLIPSTDAFVTSICYVGSKSLSHVLSCIERSKERLLSIGPQSPAARRQIITSVLSYWADQPGIGVNIIDKLLNYTILTPLSVIEWALVDHIEGGAALAKAHVYEMVAATMGKVTNRIRQIVVARVQRGIVEPQLSVIDETLRRERGEVQVMFEVIEGALEGVISGSGMEDVDGGVGRGGGEEAMARAVPVGTMPLVQQHAQVEVGAEPAAEVAMDNVDMIDI
;
A
#
# COMPACT_ATOMS: atom_id res chain seq x y z
N MET A 1 -11.63 2.76 51.27
CA MET A 1 -12.15 3.98 51.91
C MET A 1 -13.20 4.53 50.97
N VAL A 2 -14.50 4.52 51.21
CA VAL A 2 -15.37 4.38 52.41
C VAL A 2 -16.75 3.97 51.83
N ASP A 3 -17.25 2.75 52.08
CA ASP A 3 -18.28 2.32 53.07
C ASP A 3 -19.74 2.62 52.64
N TYR A 4 -20.67 1.65 52.53
CA TYR A 4 -21.31 0.70 53.47
C TYR A 4 -22.56 1.25 54.18
N GLU A 5 -23.69 0.53 54.06
CA GLU A 5 -24.82 0.36 55.02
C GLU A 5 -25.85 -0.59 54.34
N THR A 6 -26.03 -1.88 54.64
CA THR A 6 -26.41 -2.68 55.84
C THR A 6 -27.83 -2.45 56.38
N ARG A 7 -28.72 -3.47 56.26
CA ARG A 7 -29.53 -4.08 57.34
C ARG A 7 -30.45 -5.23 56.81
N GLY A 8 -30.32 -6.43 57.40
CA GLY A 8 -31.23 -7.60 57.23
C GLY A 8 -32.44 -7.56 58.18
N PRO A 9 -32.91 -8.66 58.82
CA PRO A 9 -32.97 -10.10 58.46
C PRO A 9 -34.32 -10.80 58.88
N ARG A 10 -34.45 -12.12 58.63
CA ARG A 10 -35.16 -13.20 59.40
C ARG A 10 -36.16 -14.07 58.63
N GLY A 11 -36.01 -15.39 58.82
CA GLY A 11 -36.86 -16.45 58.28
C GLY A 11 -38.07 -16.83 59.12
N GLY A 12 -38.76 -17.90 58.69
CA GLY A 12 -39.90 -18.49 59.39
C GLY A 12 -40.37 -19.79 58.72
N TYR A 13 -40.36 -20.86 59.51
CA TYR A 13 -40.77 -22.25 59.25
C TYR A 13 -42.30 -22.46 59.23
N ASN A 14 -42.77 -23.49 58.49
CA ASN A 14 -43.82 -24.51 58.82
C ASN A 14 -44.45 -25.03 57.51
N HIS A 15 -44.42 -26.29 57.07
CA HIS A 15 -44.58 -27.63 57.66
C HIS A 15 -46.04 -28.04 57.98
N ASN A 16 -46.63 -28.86 57.10
CA ASN A 16 -47.57 -30.00 57.29
C ASN A 16 -48.46 -30.19 56.03
N GLN A 17 -48.83 -31.37 55.53
CA GLN A 17 -49.19 -32.59 56.26
C GLN A 17 -49.26 -33.85 55.33
N ARG A 18 -48.68 -34.97 55.81
CA ARG A 18 -49.11 -36.40 55.78
C ARG A 18 -49.66 -37.06 54.49
N LYS A 19 -48.93 -37.97 53.82
CA LYS A 19 -48.74 -39.44 54.03
C LYS A 19 -49.96 -40.37 53.80
N ARG A 20 -49.99 -41.10 52.66
CA ARG A 20 -49.86 -42.58 52.50
C ARG A 20 -50.65 -43.14 51.28
N ARG A 21 -49.96 -43.88 50.39
CA ARG A 21 -50.21 -45.30 50.04
C ARG A 21 -49.09 -45.82 49.12
N PHE A 22 -48.57 -47.00 49.44
CA PHE A 22 -47.61 -47.78 48.65
C PHE A 22 -48.31 -48.40 47.43
N ARG A 23 -47.62 -48.49 46.30
CA ARG A 23 -47.84 -49.53 45.28
C ARG A 23 -46.57 -49.72 44.45
N ASP A 24 -46.17 -50.99 44.35
CA ASP A 24 -45.03 -51.52 43.63
C ASP A 24 -45.14 -51.37 42.10
N ASP A 25 -43.99 -51.65 41.47
CA ASP A 25 -43.73 -52.03 40.07
C ASP A 25 -43.51 -50.94 39.01
N ASP A 26 -42.23 -50.87 38.61
CA ASP A 26 -41.68 -50.70 37.26
C ASP A 26 -42.63 -50.24 36.15
N ASP A 27 -42.47 -49.00 35.68
CA ASP A 27 -42.27 -48.71 34.24
C ASP A 27 -42.10 -47.20 33.95
N TYR A 28 -41.07 -46.91 33.14
CA TYR A 28 -40.86 -45.71 32.32
C TYR A 28 -41.04 -44.30 32.94
N ASP A 29 -39.93 -43.68 33.32
CA ASP A 29 -39.75 -42.24 33.09
C ASP A 29 -38.29 -41.91 32.72
N ARG A 30 -38.01 -41.99 31.42
CA ARG A 30 -36.77 -41.53 30.78
C ARG A 30 -36.66 -40.01 30.97
N ARG A 31 -35.90 -39.55 31.98
CA ARG A 31 -35.25 -38.24 31.87
C ARG A 31 -34.19 -38.33 30.78
N GLN A 32 -34.50 -37.78 29.60
CA GLN A 32 -33.53 -37.61 28.52
C GLN A 32 -32.33 -36.82 29.07
N GLN A 33 -31.18 -37.48 29.20
CA GLN A 33 -29.89 -36.82 29.32
C GLN A 33 -29.76 -35.88 28.11
N ARG A 34 -29.44 -34.60 28.35
CA ARG A 34 -29.00 -33.70 27.27
C ARG A 34 -27.87 -34.41 26.53
N ARG A 35 -28.09 -34.74 25.24
CA ARG A 35 -27.04 -35.28 24.37
C ARG A 35 -25.84 -34.35 24.49
N ARG A 36 -24.67 -34.91 24.82
CA ARG A 36 -23.39 -34.21 24.72
C ARG A 36 -23.28 -33.78 23.25
N TYR A 37 -23.26 -32.48 22.98
CA TYR A 37 -23.00 -32.00 21.62
C TYR A 37 -21.55 -32.32 21.32
N GLU A 38 -21.31 -33.38 20.56
CA GLU A 38 -20.01 -33.66 19.97
C GLU A 38 -19.89 -32.81 18.71
N GLU A 39 -18.85 -32.00 18.65
CA GLU A 39 -18.58 -31.13 17.52
C GLU A 39 -18.31 -32.00 16.28
N PRO A 40 -18.96 -31.75 15.13
CA PRO A 40 -18.74 -32.56 13.94
C PRO A 40 -17.26 -32.57 13.53
N PHE A 41 -16.76 -33.72 13.08
CA PHE A 41 -15.36 -33.88 12.67
C PHE A 41 -14.98 -32.90 11.55
N ALA A 42 -15.89 -32.60 10.63
CA ALA A 42 -15.67 -31.59 9.58
C ALA A 42 -15.38 -30.18 10.16
N VAL A 43 -16.06 -29.78 11.24
CA VAL A 43 -15.79 -28.48 11.90
C VAL A 43 -14.46 -28.51 12.65
N THR A 44 -14.13 -29.64 13.27
CA THR A 44 -12.84 -29.85 13.93
C THR A 44 -11.69 -29.77 12.93
N VAL A 45 -11.79 -30.47 11.79
CA VAL A 45 -10.80 -30.43 10.70
C VAL A 45 -10.65 -29.01 10.16
N ARG A 46 -11.75 -28.29 9.93
CA ARG A 46 -11.71 -26.88 9.50
C ARG A 46 -10.95 -25.99 10.48
N LYS A 47 -11.26 -26.08 11.78
CA LYS A 47 -10.58 -25.29 12.82
C LYS A 47 -9.10 -25.64 12.90
N GLN A 48 -8.75 -26.92 12.85
CA GLN A 48 -7.36 -27.38 12.97
C GLN A 48 -6.53 -27.00 11.74
N LEU A 49 -7.08 -27.12 10.53
CA LEU A 49 -6.41 -26.67 9.31
C LEU A 49 -6.20 -25.15 9.29
N ALA A 50 -7.19 -24.37 9.70
CA ALA A 50 -7.09 -22.91 9.71
C ALA A 50 -6.14 -22.36 10.80
N THR A 51 -5.82 -23.14 11.83
CA THR A 51 -4.97 -22.72 12.96
C THR A 51 -3.65 -23.49 13.03
N ILE A 52 -3.30 -24.16 11.93
CA ILE A 52 -2.03 -24.89 11.82
C ILE A 52 -0.86 -23.91 11.98
N ALA A 53 0.18 -24.31 12.71
CA ALA A 53 1.38 -23.51 12.98
C ALA A 53 1.18 -22.17 13.73
N GLU A 54 -0.03 -21.81 14.18
CA GLU A 54 -0.23 -20.59 14.98
C GLU A 54 0.31 -20.68 16.41
N SER A 55 0.56 -21.90 16.92
CA SER A 55 0.94 -22.12 18.32
C SER A 55 2.44 -22.31 18.46
N ALA A 56 3.14 -21.32 19.05
CA ALA A 56 4.57 -21.41 19.36
C ALA A 56 4.96 -22.56 20.33
N VAL A 57 3.99 -23.18 21.00
CA VAL A 57 4.21 -24.27 21.97
C VAL A 57 3.99 -25.65 21.34
N ARG A 58 3.12 -25.75 20.33
CA ARG A 58 2.77 -27.04 19.72
C ARG A 58 3.66 -27.25 18.50
N LYS A 59 4.17 -28.46 18.36
CA LYS A 59 4.89 -28.87 17.17
C LYS A 59 3.92 -28.95 16.00
N VAL A 60 4.30 -28.37 14.87
CA VAL A 60 3.49 -28.39 13.64
C VAL A 60 3.27 -29.83 13.19
N GLU A 61 4.27 -30.69 13.40
CA GLU A 61 4.22 -32.12 13.09
C GLU A 61 3.09 -32.83 13.83
N ASP A 62 2.87 -32.52 15.10
CA ASP A 62 1.80 -33.11 15.91
C ASP A 62 0.41 -32.67 15.40
N ASP A 63 0.30 -31.40 15.00
CA ASP A 63 -0.94 -30.86 14.44
C ASP A 63 -1.24 -31.48 13.05
N VAL A 64 -0.22 -31.64 12.20
CA VAL A 64 -0.34 -32.32 10.88
C VAL A 64 -0.76 -33.78 11.04
N VAL A 65 -0.10 -34.55 11.92
CA VAL A 65 -0.43 -35.97 12.14
C VAL A 65 -1.85 -36.12 12.66
N ARG A 66 -2.27 -35.25 13.58
CA ARG A 66 -3.64 -35.27 14.11
C ARG A 66 -4.69 -34.99 13.04
N ILE A 67 -4.44 -34.00 12.18
CA ILE A 67 -5.35 -33.66 11.06
C ILE A 67 -5.39 -34.83 10.07
N ALA A 68 -4.22 -35.34 9.65
CA ALA A 68 -4.12 -36.45 8.70
C ALA A 68 -4.84 -37.70 9.19
N LYS A 69 -4.65 -38.06 10.46
CA LYS A 69 -5.35 -39.18 11.09
C LYS A 69 -6.87 -38.99 11.07
N THR A 70 -7.35 -37.83 11.52
CA THR A 70 -8.79 -37.51 11.55
C THR A 70 -9.42 -37.58 10.16
N VAL A 71 -8.74 -37.04 9.14
CA VAL A 71 -9.21 -37.08 7.75
C VAL A 71 -9.18 -38.48 7.17
N SER A 72 -8.13 -39.27 7.44
CA SER A 72 -8.00 -40.64 6.93
C SER A 72 -9.04 -41.61 7.52
N GLU A 73 -9.35 -41.47 8.82
CA GLU A 73 -10.31 -42.33 9.52
C GLU A 73 -11.75 -42.07 9.07
N HIS A 74 -12.04 -40.86 8.60
CA HIS A 74 -13.38 -40.38 8.21
C HIS A 74 -13.47 -40.04 6.71
N TYR A 75 -12.53 -40.56 5.89
CA TYR A 75 -12.45 -40.21 4.47
C TYR A 75 -13.61 -40.80 3.64
N GLU A 76 -14.08 -42.00 4.04
CA GLU A 76 -15.15 -42.74 3.37
C GLU A 76 -16.52 -42.61 4.06
N ASP A 77 -16.69 -41.62 4.96
CA ASP A 77 -17.98 -41.37 5.61
C ASP A 77 -19.10 -41.16 4.56
N GLU A 78 -20.28 -41.72 4.81
CA GLU A 78 -21.40 -41.79 3.84
C GLU A 78 -21.80 -40.41 3.27
N ASP A 79 -21.67 -39.34 4.07
CA ASP A 79 -22.02 -37.97 3.67
C ASP A 79 -20.85 -37.22 2.99
N GLY A 80 -19.63 -37.77 3.02
CA GLY A 80 -18.43 -37.18 2.41
C GLY A 80 -18.04 -35.80 2.96
N GLU A 81 -18.61 -35.36 4.09
CA GLU A 81 -18.45 -34.00 4.63
C GLU A 81 -16.99 -33.68 5.00
N VAL A 82 -16.29 -34.63 5.64
CA VAL A 82 -14.88 -34.46 6.04
C VAL A 82 -13.99 -34.37 4.82
N LYS A 83 -14.16 -35.28 3.85
CA LYS A 83 -13.43 -35.27 2.57
C LYS A 83 -13.65 -33.96 1.81
N ASN A 84 -14.90 -33.56 1.60
CA ASN A 84 -15.23 -32.33 0.88
C ASN A 84 -14.71 -31.09 1.62
N THR A 85 -14.81 -31.06 2.96
CA THR A 85 -14.26 -29.96 3.76
C THR A 85 -12.74 -29.89 3.65
N PHE A 86 -12.05 -31.02 3.75
CA PHE A 86 -10.60 -31.07 3.61
C PHE A 86 -10.16 -30.65 2.21
N VAL A 87 -10.73 -31.21 1.15
CA VAL A 87 -10.36 -30.89 -0.24
C VAL A 87 -10.66 -29.43 -0.56
N ASN A 88 -11.86 -28.94 -0.24
CA ASN A 88 -12.21 -27.54 -0.51
C ASN A 88 -11.34 -26.57 0.29
N LEU A 89 -11.06 -26.87 1.56
CA LEU A 89 -10.23 -25.99 2.38
C LEU A 89 -8.76 -26.06 1.97
N ALA A 90 -8.24 -27.24 1.61
CA ALA A 90 -6.89 -27.38 1.07
C ALA A 90 -6.73 -26.62 -0.25
N LEU A 91 -7.72 -26.72 -1.15
CA LEU A 91 -7.77 -25.94 -2.39
C LEU A 91 -7.89 -24.44 -2.12
N GLN A 92 -8.68 -24.03 -1.13
CA GLN A 92 -8.77 -22.62 -0.71
C GLN A 92 -7.46 -22.13 -0.08
N LEU A 93 -6.75 -22.95 0.70
CA LEU A 93 -5.48 -22.55 1.30
C LEU A 93 -4.36 -22.50 0.24
N SER A 94 -4.37 -23.39 -0.75
CA SER A 94 -3.43 -23.34 -1.89
C SER A 94 -3.84 -22.33 -2.97
N GLY A 95 -5.12 -21.99 -3.03
CA GLY A 95 -5.79 -21.28 -4.11
C GLY A 95 -6.56 -20.05 -3.66
N SER A 96 -6.35 -19.52 -2.45
CA SER A 96 -6.70 -18.12 -2.14
C SER A 96 -5.86 -17.15 -2.99
N ALA A 97 -4.89 -17.68 -3.73
CA ALA A 97 -4.25 -17.05 -4.88
C ALA A 97 -5.12 -17.04 -6.16
N GLU A 98 -6.24 -17.78 -6.29
CA GLU A 98 -7.08 -17.80 -7.51
C GLU A 98 -7.65 -16.41 -7.87
N GLU A 99 -7.88 -15.53 -6.88
CA GLU A 99 -8.29 -14.13 -7.14
C GLU A 99 -7.17 -13.30 -7.79
N SER A 100 -5.90 -13.68 -7.62
CA SER A 100 -4.76 -13.05 -8.30
C SER A 100 -4.68 -13.46 -9.78
N TRP A 101 -5.03 -14.70 -10.11
CA TRP A 101 -4.96 -15.23 -11.49
C TRP A 101 -6.11 -14.72 -12.37
N ALA A 102 -7.31 -14.55 -11.81
CA ALA A 102 -8.46 -13.99 -12.53
C ALA A 102 -8.30 -12.49 -12.89
N ASN A 103 -7.34 -11.80 -12.25
CA ASN A 103 -7.10 -10.37 -12.40
C ASN A 103 -5.75 -10.04 -13.07
N CYS A 104 -4.98 -11.04 -13.50
CA CYS A 104 -3.65 -10.85 -14.07
C CYS A 104 -3.73 -10.53 -15.58
N PRO A 105 -3.22 -9.39 -16.06
CA PRO A 105 -3.25 -9.08 -17.49
C PRO A 105 -1.92 -9.32 -18.12
N VAL A 106 -1.95 -10.09 -19.19
CA VAL A 106 -0.86 -10.01 -20.14
C VAL A 106 -1.07 -8.75 -20.96
N ALA A 107 -0.30 -7.71 -20.68
CA ALA A 107 0.02 -6.70 -21.67
C ALA A 107 1.42 -7.03 -22.17
N TYR A 108 1.55 -7.31 -23.48
CA TYR A 108 2.79 -7.64 -24.17
C TYR A 108 3.33 -9.06 -23.91
N GLU A 109 3.77 -9.75 -24.96
CA GLU A 109 4.45 -11.06 -24.86
C GLU A 109 5.68 -11.00 -23.94
N ALA A 110 6.32 -9.83 -23.83
CA ALA A 110 7.47 -9.59 -22.95
C ALA A 110 7.11 -9.63 -21.45
N SER A 111 5.97 -9.08 -21.03
CA SER A 111 5.59 -9.01 -19.61
C SER A 111 5.08 -10.35 -19.08
N LEU A 112 4.42 -11.15 -19.92
CA LEU A 112 4.07 -12.53 -19.57
C LEU A 112 5.31 -13.39 -19.34
N GLY A 113 6.34 -13.22 -20.17
CA GLY A 113 7.62 -13.89 -19.99
C GLY A 113 8.23 -13.62 -18.62
N LEU A 114 8.18 -12.37 -18.14
CA LEU A 114 8.66 -12.01 -16.80
C LEU A 114 7.89 -12.73 -15.68
N GLU A 115 6.56 -12.75 -15.74
CA GLU A 115 5.74 -13.43 -14.72
C GLU A 115 5.94 -14.94 -14.71
N LEU A 116 6.01 -15.58 -15.89
CA LEU A 116 6.31 -17.00 -15.98
C LEU A 116 7.68 -17.34 -15.39
N VAL A 117 8.69 -16.53 -15.69
CA VAL A 117 10.03 -16.69 -15.10
C VAL A 117 9.97 -16.50 -13.59
N LYS A 118 9.27 -15.47 -13.09
CA LYS A 118 9.08 -15.22 -11.66
C LYS A 118 8.46 -16.44 -10.95
N ILE A 119 7.38 -17.00 -11.50
CA ILE A 119 6.73 -18.22 -10.97
C ILE A 119 7.72 -19.40 -10.94
N ILE A 120 8.45 -19.64 -12.03
CA ILE A 120 9.43 -20.74 -12.11
C ILE A 120 10.50 -20.58 -11.03
N LEU A 121 11.10 -19.38 -10.93
CA LEU A 121 12.18 -19.11 -10.00
C LEU A 121 11.75 -19.23 -8.53
N PHE A 122 10.56 -18.75 -8.17
CA PHE A 122 10.03 -18.93 -6.81
C PHE A 122 9.67 -20.39 -6.51
N THR A 123 9.32 -21.19 -7.51
CA THR A 123 8.97 -22.61 -7.33
C THR A 123 10.19 -23.50 -7.10
N ILE A 124 11.35 -23.20 -7.72
CA ILE A 124 12.57 -24.02 -7.64
C ILE A 124 13.00 -24.30 -6.18
N PRO A 125 13.13 -23.31 -5.27
CA PRO A 125 13.48 -23.55 -3.87
C PRO A 125 12.58 -24.55 -3.17
N TYR A 126 11.26 -24.45 -3.37
CA TYR A 126 10.33 -25.36 -2.71
C TYR A 126 10.48 -26.79 -3.21
N ILE A 127 10.67 -27.00 -4.52
CA ILE A 127 10.96 -28.33 -5.08
C ILE A 127 12.27 -28.88 -4.53
N MET A 128 13.33 -28.08 -4.53
CA MET A 128 14.66 -28.49 -4.03
C MET A 128 14.65 -28.74 -2.52
N SER A 129 13.76 -28.07 -1.78
CA SER A 129 13.58 -28.31 -0.35
C SER A 129 12.75 -29.55 -0.03
N SER A 130 11.93 -30.02 -0.98
CA SER A 130 10.95 -31.09 -0.76
C SER A 130 11.59 -32.46 -0.43
N SER A 131 10.76 -33.46 -0.11
CA SER A 131 11.22 -34.85 0.06
C SER A 131 11.62 -35.53 -1.25
N ALA A 132 11.44 -34.87 -2.40
CA ALA A 132 11.75 -35.41 -3.71
C ALA A 132 13.22 -35.15 -4.09
N SER A 133 13.90 -36.14 -4.68
CA SER A 133 15.33 -36.08 -5.02
C SER A 133 15.57 -36.27 -6.52
N GLY A 134 16.69 -35.75 -7.05
CA GLY A 134 17.10 -35.96 -8.44
C GLY A 134 16.66 -34.85 -9.42
N PHE A 135 16.24 -33.70 -8.90
CA PHE A 135 15.81 -32.55 -9.70
C PHE A 135 16.91 -31.51 -9.93
N GLU A 136 18.12 -31.72 -9.40
CA GLU A 136 19.24 -30.78 -9.45
C GLU A 136 19.62 -30.41 -10.90
N ALA A 137 19.67 -31.40 -11.79
CA ALA A 137 19.97 -31.19 -13.20
C ALA A 137 18.86 -30.41 -13.93
N HIS A 138 17.59 -30.67 -13.58
CA HIS A 138 16.45 -29.95 -14.14
C HIS A 138 16.42 -28.50 -13.66
N ALA A 139 16.67 -28.27 -12.37
CA ALA A 139 16.79 -26.93 -11.79
C ALA A 139 17.92 -26.14 -12.46
N SER A 140 19.08 -26.78 -12.68
CA SER A 140 20.20 -26.14 -13.38
C SER A 140 19.83 -25.76 -14.82
N ALA A 141 19.16 -26.65 -15.56
CA ALA A 141 18.70 -26.36 -16.92
C ALA A 141 17.64 -25.23 -16.98
N LEU A 142 16.73 -25.19 -16.01
CA LEU A 142 15.75 -24.10 -15.89
C LEU A 142 16.43 -22.75 -15.58
N LEU A 143 17.42 -22.75 -14.68
CA LEU A 143 18.21 -21.56 -14.38
C LEU A 143 18.96 -21.04 -15.61
N GLU A 144 19.53 -21.91 -16.44
CA GLU A 144 20.17 -21.51 -17.71
C GLU A 144 19.17 -20.87 -18.69
N LYS A 145 17.96 -21.42 -18.82
CA LYS A 145 16.92 -20.88 -19.71
C LYS A 145 16.37 -19.53 -19.23
N THR A 146 16.10 -19.43 -17.93
CA THR A 146 15.51 -18.22 -17.31
C THR A 146 16.50 -17.06 -17.25
N ASP A 147 17.81 -17.33 -17.22
CA ASP A 147 18.87 -16.32 -17.17
C ASP A 147 18.80 -15.28 -18.30
N ILE A 148 18.37 -15.74 -19.49
CA ILE A 148 18.25 -14.90 -20.69
C ILE A 148 17.25 -13.75 -20.44
N ILE A 149 16.13 -14.07 -19.81
CA ILE A 149 15.07 -13.10 -19.50
C ILE A 149 15.45 -12.32 -18.23
N ALA A 150 15.91 -13.00 -17.19
CA ALA A 150 16.24 -12.40 -15.90
C ALA A 150 17.39 -11.38 -15.96
N SER A 151 18.34 -11.56 -16.87
CA SER A 151 19.51 -10.68 -17.04
C SER A 151 19.23 -9.49 -17.97
N THR A 152 18.09 -9.47 -18.66
CA THR A 152 17.73 -8.39 -19.57
C THR A 152 16.99 -7.28 -18.79
N PRO A 153 17.56 -6.08 -18.64
CA PRO A 153 16.90 -4.99 -17.92
C PRO A 153 15.65 -4.54 -18.67
N HIS A 154 14.56 -4.29 -17.94
CA HIS A 154 13.30 -3.87 -18.54
C HIS A 154 13.32 -2.35 -18.83
N THR A 155 12.74 -1.92 -19.95
CA THR A 155 12.74 -0.49 -20.33
C THR A 155 12.05 0.41 -19.30
N LEU A 156 11.02 -0.12 -18.62
CA LEU A 156 10.28 0.57 -17.56
C LEU A 156 10.93 0.45 -16.16
N GLU A 157 12.03 -0.31 -16.00
CA GLU A 157 12.66 -0.54 -14.69
C GLU A 157 13.14 0.77 -14.04
N ALA A 158 13.60 1.72 -14.86
CA ALA A 158 14.01 3.04 -14.37
C ALA A 158 12.85 3.86 -13.78
N LEU A 159 11.62 3.62 -14.24
CA LEU A 159 10.43 4.34 -13.78
C LEU A 159 9.89 3.81 -12.46
N VAL A 160 10.24 2.58 -12.06
CA VAL A 160 9.72 1.92 -10.85
C VAL A 160 10.75 1.88 -9.72
N ASP A 161 11.89 2.55 -9.90
CA ASP A 161 12.93 2.61 -8.88
C ASP A 161 12.61 3.68 -7.81
N PRO A 162 12.54 3.29 -6.52
CA PRO A 162 12.36 4.25 -5.43
C PRO A 162 13.48 5.28 -5.26
N PHE A 163 14.71 5.00 -5.73
CA PHE A 163 15.89 5.87 -5.59
C PHE A 163 16.63 6.05 -6.92
N PRO A 164 16.04 6.76 -7.91
CA PRO A 164 16.66 6.93 -9.21
C PRO A 164 18.01 7.63 -9.09
N SER A 165 19.06 7.03 -9.67
CA SER A 165 20.41 7.59 -9.69
C SER A 165 21.01 7.62 -11.10
N ASP A 166 21.62 8.76 -11.46
CA ASP A 166 22.37 8.93 -12.71
C ASP A 166 23.70 8.13 -12.71
N GLU A 167 24.28 7.92 -11.53
CA GLU A 167 25.44 7.06 -11.35
C GLU A 167 24.97 5.59 -11.31
N VAL A 168 25.02 4.92 -12.47
CA VAL A 168 24.77 3.48 -12.59
C VAL A 168 25.87 2.71 -11.84
N LYS A 169 25.73 2.58 -10.52
CA LYS A 169 26.37 1.49 -9.79
C LYS A 169 25.40 0.32 -9.84
N GLU A 170 25.67 -0.61 -10.76
CA GLU A 170 24.91 -1.85 -10.99
C GLU A 170 24.66 -2.65 -9.69
N ASP A 171 25.52 -2.48 -8.67
CA ASP A 171 25.43 -3.19 -7.39
C ASP A 171 24.19 -2.84 -6.54
N ASN A 172 23.49 -1.72 -6.79
CA ASN A 172 22.36 -1.27 -5.95
C ASN A 172 20.98 -1.36 -6.60
N ARG A 173 20.87 -1.56 -7.91
CA ARG A 173 19.59 -1.62 -8.64
C ARG A 173 19.46 -3.00 -9.27
N MET A 174 18.62 -3.85 -8.67
CA MET A 174 18.34 -5.17 -9.20
C MET A 174 16.83 -5.40 -9.27
N SER A 175 16.34 -5.78 -10.44
CA SER A 175 15.01 -6.36 -10.58
C SER A 175 14.85 -7.56 -9.65
N VAL A 176 13.64 -7.80 -9.14
CA VAL A 176 13.35 -8.95 -8.26
C VAL A 176 13.73 -10.26 -8.94
N ILE A 177 13.44 -10.38 -10.24
CA ILE A 177 13.75 -11.57 -11.04
C ILE A 177 15.26 -11.73 -11.18
N GLY A 178 15.99 -10.66 -11.53
CA GLY A 178 17.45 -10.71 -11.67
C GLY A 178 18.14 -11.02 -10.34
N LEU A 179 17.60 -10.52 -9.22
CA LEU A 179 18.08 -10.82 -7.87
C LEU A 179 17.88 -12.29 -7.53
N LEU A 180 16.65 -12.79 -7.71
CA LEU A 180 16.28 -14.16 -7.43
C LEU A 180 17.10 -15.14 -8.28
N GLN A 181 17.29 -14.84 -9.56
CA GLN A 181 18.14 -15.62 -10.48
C GLN A 181 19.56 -15.79 -9.92
N LYS A 182 20.22 -14.69 -9.51
CA LYS A 182 21.58 -14.75 -8.94
C LYS A 182 21.62 -15.54 -7.63
N GLN A 183 20.67 -15.31 -6.73
CA GLN A 183 20.57 -16.03 -5.45
C GLN A 183 20.42 -17.54 -5.66
N LEU A 184 19.58 -17.96 -6.62
CA LEU A 184 19.39 -19.38 -6.93
C LEU A 184 20.63 -20.03 -7.55
N GLN A 185 21.35 -19.30 -8.40
CA GLN A 185 22.63 -19.76 -8.95
C GLN A 185 23.70 -19.93 -7.84
N GLU A 186 23.69 -19.07 -6.82
CA GLU A 186 24.57 -19.23 -5.64
C GLU A 186 24.14 -20.40 -4.76
N GLU A 187 22.85 -20.56 -4.48
CA GLU A 187 22.32 -21.70 -3.73
C GLU A 187 22.59 -23.04 -4.42
N ALA A 188 22.51 -23.09 -5.75
CA ALA A 188 22.87 -24.26 -6.52
C ALA A 188 24.34 -24.68 -6.29
N LYS A 189 25.25 -23.71 -6.13
CA LYS A 189 26.67 -23.97 -5.79
C LYS A 189 26.85 -24.43 -4.34
N ARG A 190 25.97 -24.00 -3.44
CA ARG A 190 25.96 -24.39 -2.01
C ARG A 190 25.25 -25.72 -1.75
N GLY A 191 24.67 -26.33 -2.78
CA GLY A 191 24.01 -27.63 -2.67
C GLY A 191 22.59 -27.55 -2.11
N TRP A 192 21.89 -26.42 -2.31
CA TRP A 192 20.48 -26.23 -1.95
C TRP A 192 20.19 -26.41 -0.46
N GLU A 193 20.97 -25.74 0.41
CA GLU A 193 20.78 -25.80 1.86
C GLU A 193 19.40 -25.26 2.27
N LEU A 194 19.00 -24.10 1.70
CA LEU A 194 17.67 -23.49 1.86
C LEU A 194 17.22 -23.46 3.33
N SER A 195 18.09 -22.93 4.20
CA SER A 195 17.99 -23.05 5.66
C SER A 195 16.77 -22.34 6.26
N CYS A 196 16.17 -21.37 5.57
CA CYS A 196 14.99 -20.64 6.03
C CYS A 196 13.66 -21.36 5.76
N ILE A 197 13.63 -22.35 4.85
CA ILE A 197 12.40 -23.06 4.47
C ILE A 197 12.11 -24.14 5.53
N PRO A 198 10.93 -24.13 6.19
CA PRO A 198 10.56 -25.15 7.15
C PRO A 198 10.35 -26.51 6.46
N ARG A 199 10.82 -27.59 7.09
CA ARG A 199 10.69 -28.98 6.58
C ARG A 199 9.93 -29.88 7.57
N PRO A 200 8.63 -29.62 7.83
CA PRO A 200 7.86 -30.30 8.87
C PRO A 200 7.76 -31.81 8.65
N TRP A 201 7.88 -32.30 7.42
CA TRP A 201 7.89 -33.74 7.13
C TRP A 201 9.13 -34.48 7.66
N THR A 202 10.26 -33.79 7.90
CA THR A 202 11.48 -34.44 8.38
C THR A 202 11.35 -35.00 9.80
N GLY A 203 10.55 -34.34 10.66
CA GLY A 203 10.24 -34.82 12.00
C GLY A 203 9.32 -36.05 12.03
N LEU A 204 8.72 -36.40 10.89
CA LEU A 204 7.85 -37.58 10.72
C LEU A 204 8.64 -38.81 10.25
N ILE A 205 9.91 -38.66 9.90
CA ILE A 205 10.79 -39.76 9.49
C ILE A 205 11.36 -40.42 10.76
N PRO A 206 11.17 -41.74 10.97
CA PRO A 206 11.75 -42.44 12.11
C PRO A 206 13.27 -42.34 12.07
N THR A 207 13.89 -41.65 13.03
CA THR A 207 15.35 -41.56 13.11
C THR A 207 15.92 -42.81 13.79
N THR A 208 16.81 -43.51 13.08
CA THR A 208 17.64 -44.58 13.65
C THR A 208 18.86 -43.98 14.35
N LYS A 209 18.74 -43.49 15.59
CA LYS A 209 19.88 -43.30 16.51
C LYS A 209 19.43 -43.16 17.97
N PRO A 210 20.26 -43.60 18.93
CA PRO A 210 19.83 -43.96 20.29
C PRO A 210 19.53 -42.74 21.16
N GLU A 211 18.48 -42.84 21.97
CA GLU A 211 18.11 -41.89 23.01
C GLU A 211 19.33 -41.55 23.90
N ALA A 212 19.81 -40.31 23.79
CA ALA A 212 20.71 -39.73 24.77
C ALA A 212 19.94 -38.66 25.56
N ALA A 213 19.86 -38.90 26.87
CA ALA A 213 19.54 -37.97 27.95
C ALA A 213 18.13 -37.37 28.01
N ARG A 214 17.19 -38.12 28.61
CA ARG A 214 16.19 -37.51 29.52
C ARG A 214 16.76 -37.54 30.93
N GLU A 215 17.08 -36.38 31.46
CA GLU A 215 17.38 -36.20 32.88
C GLU A 215 16.09 -36.24 33.71
N GLY A 216 16.14 -36.98 34.81
CA GLY A 216 15.30 -36.79 35.99
C GLY A 216 14.05 -37.67 36.07
N GLU A 217 14.16 -38.82 36.74
CA GLU A 217 13.22 -39.21 37.80
C GLU A 217 13.78 -40.33 38.67
N GLU A 218 13.56 -40.19 39.98
CA GLU A 218 14.21 -40.91 41.06
C GLU A 218 13.75 -42.37 41.21
N LYS A 219 14.67 -43.19 41.72
CA LYS A 219 14.49 -44.59 42.07
C LYS A 219 13.39 -44.82 43.11
N ASN A 220 12.65 -45.91 42.95
CA ASN A 220 12.42 -46.88 44.02
C ASN A 220 12.17 -48.27 43.42
N GLY A 221 12.89 -49.27 43.94
CA GLY A 221 12.78 -50.65 43.49
C GLY A 221 11.77 -51.46 44.29
N ASP A 222 11.26 -52.53 43.68
CA ASP A 222 11.29 -53.88 44.25
C ASP A 222 11.06 -54.93 43.14
N GLU A 223 11.51 -56.14 43.40
CA GLU A 223 11.80 -57.28 42.55
C GLU A 223 10.61 -57.92 41.80
N THR A 224 10.86 -58.41 40.57
CA THR A 224 10.78 -59.85 40.22
C THR A 224 11.17 -60.07 38.75
N ILE A 225 12.12 -60.97 38.52
CA ILE A 225 12.58 -61.43 37.21
C ILE A 225 11.71 -62.64 36.81
N GLU A 226 10.85 -62.49 35.80
CA GLU A 226 10.33 -63.61 35.03
C GLU A 226 10.73 -63.44 33.56
N GLU A 227 11.58 -64.36 33.10
CA GLU A 227 11.94 -64.52 31.70
C GLU A 227 10.76 -65.06 30.89
N LYS A 228 10.37 -64.35 29.83
CA LYS A 228 9.73 -64.96 28.65
C LYS A 228 10.33 -64.39 27.36
N PRO A 229 10.74 -65.23 26.40
CA PRO A 229 11.31 -64.80 25.13
C PRO A 229 10.22 -64.74 24.06
N GLU A 230 9.85 -63.54 23.61
CA GLU A 230 9.21 -63.37 22.32
C GLU A 230 9.99 -62.30 21.56
N ALA A 231 10.75 -62.76 20.58
CA ALA A 231 11.43 -61.93 19.60
C ALA A 231 10.37 -61.31 18.69
N GLU A 232 9.82 -60.16 19.09
CA GLU A 232 9.19 -59.25 18.15
C GLU A 232 10.29 -58.61 17.30
N THR A 233 10.36 -59.08 16.07
CA THR A 233 11.15 -58.50 14.99
C THR A 233 10.78 -57.02 14.88
N LYS A 234 11.63 -56.12 15.41
CA LYS A 234 11.53 -54.68 15.14
C LYS A 234 11.69 -54.47 13.64
N GLN A 235 10.58 -54.39 12.92
CA GLN A 235 10.57 -53.89 11.55
C GLN A 235 11.10 -52.45 11.59
N GLU A 236 12.18 -52.19 10.86
CA GLU A 236 12.64 -50.84 10.57
C GLU A 236 11.47 -50.10 9.90
N ALA A 237 10.93 -49.08 10.58
CA ALA A 237 9.85 -48.28 10.01
C ALA A 237 10.42 -47.49 8.83
N GLU A 238 10.09 -47.94 7.60
CA GLU A 238 10.48 -47.30 6.35
C GLU A 238 9.86 -45.90 6.21
N ASP A 239 10.55 -45.02 5.47
CA ASP A 239 10.13 -43.63 5.24
C ASP A 239 8.77 -43.56 4.50
N PRO A 240 7.70 -43.06 5.13
CA PRO A 240 6.35 -43.07 4.56
C PRO A 240 6.24 -42.25 3.27
N PHE A 241 7.10 -41.25 3.06
CA PHE A 241 7.08 -40.40 1.87
C PHE A 241 7.73 -41.06 0.65
N LYS A 242 8.56 -42.10 0.84
CA LYS A 242 9.13 -42.88 -0.27
C LYS A 242 8.17 -43.93 -0.82
N ILE A 243 7.20 -44.36 -0.01
CA ILE A 243 6.22 -45.41 -0.35
C ILE A 243 4.95 -44.80 -0.97
N ALA A 244 4.70 -43.50 -0.75
CA ALA A 244 3.51 -42.82 -1.23
C ALA A 244 3.37 -42.84 -2.77
N THR A 245 2.15 -43.09 -3.25
CA THR A 245 1.80 -43.09 -4.68
C THR A 245 1.97 -41.70 -5.29
N ARG A 246 2.68 -41.60 -6.41
CA ARG A 246 2.86 -40.35 -7.17
C ARG A 246 1.78 -40.22 -8.25
N HIS A 247 1.30 -39.01 -8.46
CA HIS A 247 0.31 -38.68 -9.50
C HIS A 247 0.96 -37.77 -10.56
N GLY A 248 0.70 -38.06 -11.84
CA GLY A 248 1.12 -37.19 -12.93
C GLY A 248 0.24 -35.94 -13.02
N PHE A 249 0.86 -34.78 -13.23
CA PHE A 249 0.12 -33.55 -13.50
C PHE A 249 -0.50 -33.59 -14.90
N PRO A 250 -1.72 -33.04 -15.10
CA PRO A 250 -2.27 -32.87 -16.44
C PRO A 250 -1.41 -31.90 -17.26
N LEU A 251 -1.45 -32.02 -18.59
CA LEU A 251 -0.81 -31.06 -19.47
C LEU A 251 -1.50 -29.70 -19.33
N ILE A 252 -0.77 -28.68 -18.91
CA ILE A 252 -1.25 -27.30 -18.82
C ILE A 252 -0.84 -26.59 -20.11
N ALA A 253 -1.82 -26.10 -20.87
CA ALA A 253 -1.57 -25.31 -22.08
C ALA A 253 -1.87 -23.84 -21.79
N VAL A 254 -0.88 -22.97 -21.99
CA VAL A 254 -1.07 -21.51 -21.92
C VAL A 254 -1.90 -21.07 -23.13
N PRO A 255 -3.00 -20.32 -22.95
CA PRO A 255 -3.81 -19.83 -24.06
C PRO A 255 -2.99 -18.97 -25.02
N ASN A 256 -3.24 -19.09 -26.33
CA ASN A 256 -2.61 -18.23 -27.34
C ASN A 256 -3.68 -17.61 -28.25
N PRO A 257 -3.87 -16.27 -28.24
CA PRO A 257 -3.20 -15.28 -27.39
C PRO A 257 -3.72 -15.32 -25.94
N VAL A 258 -2.89 -14.95 -24.97
CA VAL A 258 -3.35 -14.78 -23.58
C VAL A 258 -4.23 -13.52 -23.50
N PRO A 259 -5.46 -13.60 -22.96
CA PRO A 259 -6.31 -12.43 -22.84
C PRO A 259 -5.74 -11.41 -21.85
N ASN A 260 -5.79 -10.13 -22.22
CA ASN A 260 -5.46 -9.04 -21.31
C ASN A 260 -6.52 -8.99 -20.18
N GLY A 261 -6.05 -8.97 -18.94
CA GLY A 261 -6.84 -8.70 -17.74
C GLY A 261 -6.96 -7.20 -17.41
N PRO A 262 -7.44 -6.86 -16.19
CA PRO A 262 -7.77 -5.48 -15.78
C PRO A 262 -6.62 -4.57 -15.26
N LYS A 263 -5.46 -5.08 -14.81
CA LYS A 263 -4.31 -4.33 -14.21
C LYS A 263 -2.95 -4.40 -14.94
N SER A 264 -2.43 -3.35 -15.54
CA SER A 264 -1.11 -3.38 -16.23
C SER A 264 0.03 -3.98 -15.37
N ILE A 265 0.86 -4.86 -15.95
CA ILE A 265 2.06 -5.43 -15.32
C ILE A 265 3.23 -4.44 -15.47
N PHE A 266 3.98 -4.25 -14.38
CA PHE A 266 5.23 -3.48 -14.36
C PHE A 266 6.36 -4.37 -13.82
N PRO A 267 7.62 -4.13 -14.20
CA PRO A 267 8.75 -4.83 -13.59
C PRO A 267 8.83 -4.49 -12.10
N ASP A 268 9.20 -5.47 -11.28
CA ASP A 268 9.41 -5.28 -9.84
C ASP A 268 10.89 -5.03 -9.53
N VAL A 269 11.18 -4.01 -8.72
CA VAL A 269 12.53 -3.72 -8.21
C VAL A 269 12.60 -4.11 -6.74
N TYR A 270 13.66 -4.81 -6.35
CA TYR A 270 13.85 -5.17 -4.94
C TYR A 270 14.21 -3.92 -4.13
N PHE A 271 13.44 -3.66 -3.08
CA PHE A 271 13.63 -2.50 -2.22
C PHE A 271 13.61 -2.90 -0.73
N SER A 272 14.56 -2.35 0.03
CA SER A 272 14.64 -2.53 1.49
C SER A 272 15.01 -1.22 2.20
N VAL A 273 14.31 -0.92 3.29
CA VAL A 273 14.64 0.21 4.20
C VAL A 273 15.75 -0.13 5.21
N TYR A 274 16.25 -1.37 5.18
CA TYR A 274 17.32 -1.86 6.07
C TYR A 274 18.61 -2.20 5.31
N ILE A 275 18.72 -1.81 4.04
CA ILE A 275 19.91 -2.03 3.24
C ILE A 275 21.12 -1.25 3.78
N ASN A 276 22.32 -1.82 3.65
CA ASN A 276 23.60 -1.19 3.99
C ASN A 276 23.73 -0.71 5.46
N GLN A 277 23.13 -1.44 6.40
CA GLN A 277 23.33 -1.19 7.83
C GLN A 277 24.62 -1.83 8.35
N GLU A 278 25.25 -1.22 9.36
CA GLU A 278 26.47 -1.77 10.00
C GLU A 278 26.27 -3.14 10.67
N LEU A 279 25.01 -3.47 10.98
CA LEU A 279 24.58 -4.75 11.48
C LEU A 279 23.37 -5.19 10.65
N GLU A 280 23.51 -6.33 9.98
CA GLU A 280 22.46 -6.89 9.14
C GLU A 280 21.34 -7.48 10.01
N THR A 281 20.22 -6.78 10.08
CA THR A 281 19.02 -7.23 10.81
C THR A 281 17.93 -7.77 9.90
N VAL A 282 18.16 -7.75 8.59
CA VAL A 282 17.38 -8.45 7.57
C VAL A 282 18.34 -9.32 6.74
N PRO A 283 17.87 -10.36 6.02
CA PRO A 283 18.75 -11.14 5.17
C PRO A 283 19.39 -10.25 4.08
N PRO A 284 20.69 -10.40 3.80
CA PRO A 284 21.35 -9.65 2.74
C PRO A 284 20.83 -10.08 1.37
N THR A 285 20.94 -9.20 0.37
CA THR A 285 20.51 -9.48 -1.02
C THR A 285 21.27 -10.65 -1.66
N THR A 286 22.42 -11.04 -1.12
CA THR A 286 23.15 -12.26 -1.55
C THR A 286 22.49 -13.56 -1.07
N ASP A 287 21.59 -13.51 -0.09
CA ASP A 287 20.92 -14.67 0.49
C ASP A 287 19.50 -14.82 -0.08
N ILE A 288 19.16 -16.03 -0.52
CA ILE A 288 17.82 -16.37 -1.04
C ILE A 288 16.69 -16.08 -0.04
N ALA A 289 17.00 -16.12 1.27
CA ALA A 289 16.05 -15.78 2.32
C ALA A 289 15.50 -14.35 2.16
N ALA A 290 16.27 -13.41 1.60
CA ALA A 290 15.81 -12.05 1.36
C ALA A 290 14.60 -12.00 0.41
N SER A 291 14.56 -12.88 -0.59
CA SER A 291 13.49 -12.94 -1.59
C SER A 291 12.34 -13.82 -1.12
N LEU A 292 12.63 -14.99 -0.55
CA LEU A 292 11.58 -15.91 -0.07
C LEU A 292 10.78 -15.33 1.09
N LEU A 293 11.45 -14.70 2.07
CA LEU A 293 10.75 -14.03 3.16
C LEU A 293 9.91 -12.87 2.62
N ARG A 294 10.45 -12.06 1.70
CA ARG A 294 9.73 -10.94 1.09
C ARG A 294 8.43 -11.40 0.45
N ASP A 295 8.54 -12.37 -0.46
CA ASP A 295 7.43 -12.89 -1.26
C ASP A 295 6.29 -13.42 -0.37
N ASN A 296 6.61 -14.29 0.59
CA ASN A 296 5.61 -14.85 1.51
C ASN A 296 4.89 -13.75 2.33
N LEU A 297 5.63 -12.73 2.78
CA LEU A 297 5.07 -11.66 3.58
C LEU A 297 4.21 -10.72 2.74
N THR A 298 4.67 -10.32 1.56
CA THR A 298 3.92 -9.41 0.69
C THR A 298 2.62 -10.07 0.22
N ASP A 299 2.69 -11.33 -0.22
CA ASP A 299 1.53 -12.07 -0.69
C ASP A 299 0.50 -12.25 0.43
N THR A 300 0.94 -12.55 1.66
CA THR A 300 0.03 -12.64 2.81
C THR A 300 -0.57 -11.29 3.21
N ILE A 301 0.20 -10.19 3.14
CA ILE A 301 -0.32 -8.84 3.41
C ILE A 301 -1.44 -8.49 2.42
N ASP A 302 -1.28 -8.88 1.17
CA ASP A 302 -2.23 -8.58 0.10
C ASP A 302 -3.46 -9.48 0.16
N ILE A 303 -3.32 -10.77 0.51
CA ILE A 303 -4.44 -11.72 0.70
C ILE A 303 -5.29 -11.35 1.92
N LEU A 304 -4.69 -10.80 2.98
CA LEU A 304 -5.39 -10.46 4.23
C LEU A 304 -5.82 -8.98 4.32
N ASP A 305 -5.89 -8.28 3.19
CA ASP A 305 -6.22 -6.85 3.11
C ASP A 305 -7.53 -6.47 3.81
N PHE A 306 -8.52 -7.36 3.75
CA PHE A 306 -9.82 -7.21 4.38
C PHE A 306 -9.77 -7.14 5.91
N ASN A 307 -8.70 -7.63 6.57
CA ASN A 307 -8.58 -7.68 8.01
C ASN A 307 -7.18 -7.31 8.55
N ARG A 308 -6.96 -5.99 8.69
CA ARG A 308 -5.72 -5.43 9.26
C ARG A 308 -5.26 -6.02 10.61
N ILE A 309 -6.18 -6.51 11.45
CA ILE A 309 -5.81 -7.07 12.77
C ILE A 309 -5.18 -8.46 12.57
N ALA A 310 -5.76 -9.26 11.67
CA ALA A 310 -5.19 -10.56 11.31
C ALA A 310 -3.84 -10.39 10.62
N THR A 311 -3.72 -9.46 9.66
CA THR A 311 -2.45 -9.13 9.01
C THR A 311 -1.39 -8.72 10.02
N ALA A 312 -1.72 -7.80 10.93
CA ALA A 312 -0.78 -7.36 11.95
C ALA A 312 -0.34 -8.51 12.86
N LYS A 313 -1.26 -9.37 13.29
CA LYS A 313 -0.92 -10.56 14.10
C LYS A 313 0.02 -11.50 13.35
N PHE A 314 -0.28 -11.82 12.08
CA PHE A 314 0.58 -12.63 11.23
C PHE A 314 2.00 -12.06 11.14
N LEU A 315 2.13 -10.75 10.91
CA LEU A 315 3.44 -10.09 10.83
C LEU A 315 4.23 -10.15 12.14
N ILE A 316 3.55 -10.09 13.30
CA ILE A 316 4.21 -10.26 14.60
C ILE A 316 4.67 -11.71 14.82
N ASP A 317 3.91 -12.67 14.31
CA ASP A 317 4.14 -14.11 14.45
C ASP A 317 4.99 -14.71 13.31
N VAL A 318 5.65 -13.87 12.51
CA VAL A 318 6.37 -14.28 11.29
C VAL A 318 7.41 -15.39 11.54
N ASP A 319 8.12 -15.34 12.66
CA ASP A 319 9.12 -16.33 13.08
C ASP A 319 8.54 -17.73 13.36
N CYS A 320 7.22 -17.85 13.58
CA CYS A 320 6.56 -19.15 13.73
C CYS A 320 6.43 -19.92 12.40
N TYR A 321 6.48 -19.22 11.26
CA TYR A 321 6.19 -19.80 9.95
C TYR A 321 7.45 -20.22 9.17
N PHE A 322 8.65 -19.91 9.67
CA PHE A 322 9.92 -20.24 9.03
C PHE A 322 10.75 -21.22 9.87
N ALA A 323 11.83 -21.75 9.29
CA ALA A 323 12.66 -22.75 9.95
C ALA A 323 13.25 -22.23 11.29
N PRO A 324 13.44 -23.10 12.30
CA PRO A 324 14.06 -22.71 13.56
C PRO A 324 15.44 -22.09 13.37
N ASN A 325 15.78 -21.08 14.17
CA ASN A 325 17.01 -20.28 14.10
C ASN A 325 17.15 -19.36 12.88
N THR A 326 16.12 -19.23 12.02
CA THR A 326 16.11 -18.22 10.94
C THR A 326 16.19 -16.81 11.51
N PHE A 327 15.52 -16.57 12.64
CA PHE A 327 15.45 -15.28 13.29
C PHE A 327 16.10 -15.32 14.67
N ILE A 328 16.58 -14.17 15.13
CA ILE A 328 16.83 -13.94 16.54
C ILE A 328 15.51 -13.81 17.29
N LYS A 329 15.50 -14.20 18.56
CA LYS A 329 14.38 -13.95 19.48
C LYS A 329 13.78 -12.55 19.33
N ARG A 330 12.45 -12.49 19.20
CA ARG A 330 11.65 -11.26 19.08
C ARG A 330 11.98 -10.22 20.16
N ALA A 331 11.87 -8.96 19.79
CA ALA A 331 12.07 -7.81 20.68
C ALA A 331 13.49 -7.72 21.29
N THR A 332 14.48 -8.42 20.72
CA THR A 332 15.88 -8.25 21.12
C THR A 332 16.33 -6.83 20.77
N PRO A 333 16.78 -6.01 21.74
CA PRO A 333 17.23 -4.64 21.45
C PRO A 333 18.40 -4.63 20.46
N PHE A 334 18.42 -3.65 19.55
CA PHE A 334 19.40 -3.58 18.46
C PHE A 334 20.85 -3.65 18.96
N ASP A 335 21.18 -2.91 20.01
CA ASP A 335 22.54 -2.86 20.57
C ASP A 335 22.99 -4.18 21.23
N LYS A 336 22.04 -5.06 21.57
CA LYS A 336 22.30 -6.34 22.25
C LYS A 336 22.38 -7.53 21.31
N ILE A 337 22.16 -7.33 20.00
CA ILE A 337 22.18 -8.43 19.03
C ILE A 337 23.55 -9.11 19.00
N ARG A 338 24.64 -8.32 18.94
CA ARG A 338 26.02 -8.87 18.92
C ARG A 338 26.33 -9.69 20.17
N ASP A 339 25.90 -9.20 21.34
CA ASP A 339 26.07 -9.90 22.61
C ASP A 339 25.22 -11.18 22.69
N ALA A 340 23.98 -11.13 22.18
CA ALA A 340 23.07 -12.27 22.16
C ALA A 340 23.60 -13.42 21.29
N VAL A 341 24.11 -13.09 20.10
CA VAL A 341 24.75 -14.05 19.19
C VAL A 341 26.03 -14.61 19.81
N ALA A 342 26.86 -13.77 20.44
CA ALA A 342 28.09 -14.19 21.09
C ALA A 342 27.86 -15.08 22.34
N ALA A 343 26.77 -14.84 23.07
CA ALA A 343 26.40 -15.61 24.26
C ALA A 343 25.86 -17.02 23.96
N GLY A 344 25.71 -17.39 22.68
CA GLY A 344 25.19 -18.70 22.29
C GLY A 344 23.75 -18.96 22.75
N ALA A 345 22.99 -17.88 22.99
CA ALA A 345 21.61 -17.94 23.45
C ALA A 345 20.68 -18.36 22.30
N GLY A 346 20.73 -19.64 21.91
CA GLY A 346 19.77 -20.28 21.01
C GLY A 346 19.88 -19.91 19.52
N ASP A 347 19.95 -18.63 19.17
CA ASP A 347 19.88 -18.18 17.77
C ASP A 347 21.25 -17.68 17.27
N ARG A 348 21.75 -18.28 16.19
CA ARG A 348 22.95 -17.79 15.47
C ARG A 348 22.64 -16.65 14.50
N SER A 349 21.37 -16.40 14.22
CA SER A 349 20.93 -15.37 13.29
C SER A 349 20.94 -13.99 13.95
N THR A 350 21.29 -12.96 13.17
CA THR A 350 21.13 -11.55 13.54
C THR A 350 19.80 -10.96 13.04
N TRP A 351 19.05 -11.72 12.25
CA TRP A 351 17.86 -11.24 11.56
C TRP A 351 16.69 -11.10 12.52
N LYS A 352 16.06 -9.93 12.48
CA LYS A 352 14.96 -9.58 13.35
C LYS A 352 13.63 -9.78 12.64
N PRO A 353 12.69 -10.54 13.22
CA PRO A 353 11.39 -10.77 12.58
C PRO A 353 10.60 -9.47 12.43
N GLU A 354 10.68 -8.57 13.42
CA GLU A 354 10.06 -7.24 13.33
C GLU A 354 10.59 -6.37 12.19
N ASP A 355 11.89 -6.48 11.86
CA ASP A 355 12.48 -5.68 10.79
C ASP A 355 12.06 -6.21 9.43
N VAL A 356 12.10 -7.54 9.23
CA VAL A 356 11.62 -8.17 7.99
C VAL A 356 10.14 -7.86 7.75
N ALA A 357 9.32 -7.89 8.80
CA ALA A 357 7.91 -7.52 8.73
C ALA A 357 7.69 -6.05 8.35
N VAL A 358 8.37 -5.12 9.03
CA VAL A 358 8.27 -3.68 8.72
C VAL A 358 8.78 -3.40 7.31
N ASP A 359 9.86 -4.05 6.89
CA ASP A 359 10.44 -3.91 5.56
C ASP A 359 9.43 -4.33 4.48
N ALA A 360 8.77 -5.48 4.64
CA ALA A 360 7.74 -5.97 3.72
C ALA A 360 6.57 -4.99 3.55
N VAL A 361 6.13 -4.36 4.64
CA VAL A 361 5.09 -3.33 4.56
C VAL A 361 5.59 -2.09 3.81
N PHE A 362 6.85 -1.68 4.02
CA PHE A 362 7.42 -0.54 3.29
C PHE A 362 7.64 -0.83 1.81
N SER A 363 7.98 -2.06 1.40
CA SER A 363 8.09 -2.39 -0.04
C SER A 363 6.76 -2.27 -0.76
N LEU A 364 5.65 -2.65 -0.11
CA LEU A 364 4.31 -2.47 -0.70
C LEU A 364 3.88 -0.99 -0.65
N LEU A 365 4.11 -0.31 0.48
CA LEU A 365 3.75 1.10 0.64
C LEU A 365 4.46 2.02 -0.37
N LEU A 366 5.71 1.68 -0.72
CA LEU A 366 6.57 2.44 -1.61
C LEU A 366 6.64 1.84 -3.02
N GLN A 367 5.77 0.88 -3.33
CA GLN A 367 5.66 0.33 -4.68
C GLN A 367 5.25 1.43 -5.67
N LEU A 368 5.95 1.42 -6.80
CA LEU A 368 5.70 2.24 -7.97
C LEU A 368 5.18 1.35 -9.11
N PRO A 369 4.30 1.85 -10.00
CA PRO A 369 3.74 3.20 -10.02
C PRO A 369 2.66 3.47 -8.95
N THR A 370 1.94 2.42 -8.54
CA THR A 370 0.91 2.49 -7.51
C THR A 370 0.97 1.25 -6.63
N PRO A 371 0.79 1.38 -5.31
CA PRO A 371 0.64 0.23 -4.44
C PRO A 371 -0.63 -0.55 -4.78
N GLU A 372 -0.62 -1.86 -4.51
CA GLU A 372 -1.75 -2.76 -4.74
C GLU A 372 -3.01 -2.30 -3.97
N HIS A 373 -2.81 -1.90 -2.71
CA HIS A 373 -3.89 -1.45 -1.82
C HIS A 373 -3.83 0.05 -1.53
N LYS A 374 -4.93 0.60 -1.00
CA LYS A 374 -4.99 2.00 -0.57
C LYS A 374 -3.96 2.27 0.52
N LEU A 375 -3.24 3.38 0.44
CA LEU A 375 -2.21 3.79 1.42
C LEU A 375 -2.65 3.71 2.89
N VAL A 376 -3.91 4.05 3.17
CA VAL A 376 -4.49 3.97 4.53
C VAL A 376 -4.46 2.56 5.13
N TYR A 377 -4.51 1.52 4.29
CA TYR A 377 -4.42 0.13 4.73
C TYR A 377 -3.06 -0.13 5.39
N TYR A 378 -1.95 0.13 4.69
CA TYR A 378 -0.61 -0.09 5.21
C TYR A 378 -0.33 0.71 6.49
N HIS A 379 -0.76 1.98 6.55
CA HIS A 379 -0.66 2.78 7.78
C HIS A 379 -1.45 2.15 8.93
N SER A 380 -2.64 1.60 8.65
CA SER A 380 -3.45 0.93 9.66
C SER A 380 -2.84 -0.38 10.14
N VAL A 381 -2.21 -1.16 9.25
CA VAL A 381 -1.49 -2.40 9.60
C VAL A 381 -0.30 -2.10 10.51
N LEU A 382 0.54 -1.11 10.15
CA LEU A 382 1.65 -0.68 11.00
C LEU A 382 1.18 -0.18 12.36
N THR A 383 0.06 0.54 12.40
CA THR A 383 -0.56 1.03 13.64
C THR A 383 -1.04 -0.12 14.52
N GLU A 384 -1.73 -1.12 13.96
CA GLU A 384 -2.15 -2.29 14.73
C GLU A 384 -0.95 -3.14 15.18
N ALA A 385 0.07 -3.32 14.35
CA ALA A 385 1.30 -4.03 14.72
C ALA A 385 2.02 -3.34 15.89
N CYS A 386 2.09 -2.00 15.89
CA CYS A 386 2.63 -1.22 17.01
C CYS A 386 1.82 -1.37 18.30
N LYS A 387 0.49 -1.59 18.22
CA LYS A 387 -0.33 -1.85 19.42
C LYS A 387 -0.09 -3.25 19.98
N ILE A 388 0.09 -4.25 19.11
CA ILE A 388 0.31 -5.65 19.51
C ILE A 388 1.69 -5.82 20.15
N ALA A 389 2.75 -5.28 19.52
CA ALA A 389 4.13 -5.47 19.95
C ALA A 389 4.93 -4.15 19.95
N PRO A 390 4.60 -3.18 20.83
CA PRO A 390 5.21 -1.85 20.82
C PRO A 390 6.72 -1.87 21.04
N ALA A 391 7.23 -2.76 21.90
CA ALA A 391 8.65 -2.86 22.21
C ALA A 391 9.51 -3.39 21.06
N ALA A 392 8.91 -4.12 20.11
CA ALA A 392 9.60 -4.67 18.94
C ALA A 392 9.42 -3.76 17.70
N ILE A 393 8.17 -3.42 17.38
CA ILE A 393 7.83 -2.72 16.13
C ILE A 393 8.19 -1.24 16.18
N ALA A 394 7.97 -0.53 17.29
CA ALA A 394 8.21 0.92 17.32
C ALA A 394 9.70 1.30 17.09
N PRO A 395 10.69 0.61 17.70
CA PRO A 395 12.11 0.86 17.40
C PRO A 395 12.50 0.51 15.95
N SER A 396 11.89 -0.55 15.40
CA SER A 396 12.08 -1.01 14.02
C SER A 396 11.57 0.05 13.04
N LEU A 397 10.30 0.45 13.17
CA LEU A 397 9.66 1.52 12.41
C LEU A 397 10.46 2.84 12.49
N GLY A 398 10.93 3.22 13.68
CA GLY A 398 11.76 4.42 13.85
C GLY A 398 13.12 4.35 13.13
N ARG A 399 13.68 3.17 12.87
CA ARG A 399 14.89 3.01 12.02
C ARG A 399 14.55 3.12 10.54
N SER A 400 13.47 2.49 10.08
CA SER A 400 13.00 2.64 8.69
C SER A 400 12.73 4.11 8.35
N ILE A 401 12.09 4.81 9.29
CA ILE A 401 11.76 6.22 9.14
C ILE A 401 13.02 7.07 8.92
N ARG A 402 14.05 6.82 9.75
CA ARG A 402 15.37 7.46 9.63
C ARG A 402 16.05 7.20 8.31
N PHE A 403 15.99 5.96 7.84
CA PHE A 403 16.58 5.58 6.57
C PHE A 403 15.95 6.36 5.42
N LEU A 404 14.61 6.41 5.35
CA LEU A 404 13.89 7.12 4.29
C LEU A 404 14.21 8.62 4.31
N TYR A 405 14.21 9.24 5.49
CA TYR A 405 14.54 10.64 5.65
C TYR A 405 15.97 10.97 5.19
N LYS A 406 16.95 10.17 5.60
CA LYS A 406 18.36 10.35 5.21
C LYS A 406 18.54 10.30 3.69
N ASN A 407 17.74 9.50 3.00
CA ASN A 407 17.83 9.30 1.55
C ASN A 407 16.81 10.13 0.75
N MET A 408 16.09 11.07 1.39
CA MET A 408 15.01 11.84 0.75
C MET A 408 15.46 12.64 -0.48
N GLU A 409 16.70 13.12 -0.50
CA GLU A 409 17.28 13.86 -1.65
C GLU A 409 17.46 13.01 -2.92
N ARG A 410 17.44 11.68 -2.76
CA ARG A 410 17.56 10.70 -3.84
C ARG A 410 16.27 9.93 -4.08
N MET A 411 15.25 10.13 -3.23
CA MET A 411 14.02 9.37 -3.27
C MET A 411 13.08 9.94 -4.33
N ASP A 412 12.31 9.07 -4.98
CA ASP A 412 11.25 9.50 -5.88
C ASP A 412 10.22 10.43 -5.18
N LEU A 413 9.69 11.42 -5.91
CA LEU A 413 8.86 12.50 -5.39
C LEU A 413 7.48 11.98 -5.01
N ALA A 414 6.91 11.04 -5.78
CA ALA A 414 5.65 10.39 -5.40
C ALA A 414 5.81 9.62 -4.08
N LEU A 415 7.01 9.13 -3.78
CA LEU A 415 7.32 8.51 -2.49
C LEU A 415 7.59 9.55 -1.39
N SER A 416 8.20 10.69 -1.71
CA SER A 416 8.43 11.78 -0.75
C SER A 416 7.14 12.31 -0.14
N TYR A 417 6.04 12.36 -0.91
CA TYR A 417 4.74 12.79 -0.42
C TYR A 417 4.04 11.80 0.53
N ARG A 418 4.57 10.58 0.70
CA ARG A 418 3.99 9.49 1.53
C ARG A 418 4.54 9.43 2.96
N PHE A 419 5.45 10.33 3.36
CA PHE A 419 6.26 10.15 4.57
C PHE A 419 6.15 11.32 5.59
N LEU A 420 6.58 11.15 6.86
CA LEU A 420 6.75 12.19 7.91
C LEU A 420 8.05 11.88 8.73
N ASP A 421 9.02 12.78 8.96
CA ASP A 421 9.30 13.52 10.23
C ASP A 421 10.75 14.17 10.24
N TRP A 422 11.05 15.12 11.17
CA TRP A 422 12.37 15.61 11.73
C TRP A 422 13.08 16.93 11.33
N VAL A 423 13.99 17.37 12.25
CA VAL A 423 14.16 18.73 12.87
C VAL A 423 15.32 19.58 12.36
N ASP A 424 16.40 18.95 11.94
CA ASP A 424 17.67 19.67 11.72
C ASP A 424 17.67 20.47 10.40
N ASP A 425 16.67 20.24 9.55
CA ASP A 425 16.57 20.76 8.18
C ASP A 425 15.61 21.95 8.05
N VAL A 426 15.20 22.56 9.17
CA VAL A 426 14.31 23.73 9.19
C VAL A 426 14.95 24.95 8.51
N GLU A 427 16.28 25.10 8.55
CA GLU A 427 16.95 26.27 7.97
C GLU A 427 17.26 26.13 6.47
N LEU A 428 16.90 24.99 5.85
CA LEU A 428 17.10 24.78 4.41
C LEU A 428 16.15 25.66 3.56
N PRO A 429 16.53 26.00 2.31
CA PRO A 429 15.65 26.71 1.38
C PRO A 429 14.32 25.99 1.16
N ALA A 430 13.23 26.74 0.96
CA ALA A 430 11.87 26.18 0.81
C ALA A 430 11.74 25.14 -0.32
N VAL A 431 12.57 25.26 -1.36
CA VAL A 431 12.61 24.35 -2.53
C VAL A 431 13.38 23.05 -2.22
N HIS A 432 14.19 23.02 -1.16
CA HIS A 432 14.96 21.83 -0.81
C HIS A 432 14.01 20.68 -0.44
N PRO A 433 14.19 19.44 -0.95
CA PRO A 433 13.26 18.32 -0.74
C PRO A 433 12.89 18.09 0.73
N LYS A 434 13.89 18.10 1.63
CA LYS A 434 13.67 17.96 3.07
C LYS A 434 12.83 19.09 3.67
N LYS A 435 13.04 20.33 3.25
CA LYS A 435 12.28 21.49 3.75
C LYS A 435 10.85 21.48 3.21
N ALA A 436 10.70 21.25 1.91
CA ALA A 436 9.41 21.12 1.24
C ALA A 436 8.57 20.03 1.90
N PHE A 437 9.21 18.89 2.19
CA PHE A 437 8.62 17.79 2.92
C PHE A 437 8.16 18.17 4.33
N ILE A 438 9.01 18.83 5.14
CA ILE A 438 8.63 19.31 6.48
C ILE A 438 7.41 20.23 6.39
N CYS A 439 7.42 21.19 5.46
CA CYS A 439 6.29 22.11 5.27
C CYS A 439 5.01 21.36 4.86
N ALA A 440 5.11 20.34 3.99
CA ALA A 440 4.00 19.52 3.56
C ALA A 440 3.45 18.63 4.69
N ALA A 441 4.34 18.04 5.49
CA ALA A 441 4.04 17.25 6.68
C ALA A 441 3.22 18.07 7.68
N LEU A 442 3.73 19.26 8.03
CA LEU A 442 3.05 20.18 8.93
C LEU A 442 1.68 20.62 8.40
N ASP A 443 1.57 20.94 7.11
CA ASP A 443 0.29 21.29 6.50
C ASP A 443 -0.72 20.13 6.61
N LYS A 444 -0.30 18.90 6.34
CA LYS A 444 -1.15 17.70 6.50
C LYS A 444 -1.56 17.45 7.94
N GLU A 445 -0.66 17.62 8.91
CA GLU A 445 -1.00 17.50 10.33
C GLU A 445 -1.99 18.57 10.79
N ILE A 446 -1.82 19.82 10.31
CA ILE A 446 -2.75 20.91 10.58
C ILE A 446 -4.13 20.60 9.99
N ARG A 447 -4.22 20.02 8.78
CA ARG A 447 -5.49 19.58 8.18
C ARG A 447 -6.21 18.50 8.99
N LEU A 448 -5.46 17.67 9.72
CA LEU A 448 -5.99 16.65 10.63
C LEU A 448 -6.26 17.18 12.05
N SER A 449 -5.89 18.44 12.32
CA SER A 449 -6.00 19.07 13.64
C SER A 449 -6.26 20.57 13.52
N PHE A 450 -5.59 21.40 14.33
CA PHE A 450 -5.63 22.86 14.22
C PHE A 450 -4.24 23.43 14.52
N ALA A 451 -3.90 24.54 13.84
CA ALA A 451 -2.55 25.10 13.82
C ALA A 451 -1.97 25.35 15.24
N GLN A 452 -2.78 25.88 16.16
CA GLN A 452 -2.34 26.13 17.54
C GLN A 452 -1.93 24.86 18.30
N ARG A 453 -2.64 23.73 18.09
CA ARG A 453 -2.30 22.47 18.74
C ARG A 453 -1.02 21.88 18.19
N ILE A 454 -0.88 21.86 16.87
CA ILE A 454 0.33 21.35 16.21
C ILE A 454 1.54 22.21 16.58
N LYS A 455 1.41 23.53 16.59
CA LYS A 455 2.47 24.44 17.05
C LYS A 455 2.90 24.16 18.48
N GLY A 456 1.96 23.85 19.38
CA GLY A 456 2.25 23.49 20.77
C GLY A 456 2.94 22.13 20.97
N THR A 457 2.90 21.23 19.98
CA THR A 457 3.59 19.92 20.04
C THR A 457 4.98 19.94 19.43
N LEU A 458 5.36 20.99 18.71
CA LEU A 458 6.60 21.06 17.96
C LEU A 458 7.74 21.73 18.76
N PRO A 459 9.01 21.31 18.53
CA PRO A 459 10.18 22.04 19.02
C PRO A 459 10.23 23.49 18.50
N GLU A 460 10.87 24.38 19.27
CA GLU A 460 10.92 25.84 19.01
C GLU A 460 11.30 26.21 17.56
N PRO A 461 12.31 25.59 16.91
CA PRO A 461 12.68 25.94 15.53
C PRO A 461 11.54 25.78 14.51
N TYR A 462 10.67 24.78 14.69
CA TYR A 462 9.55 24.55 13.76
C TYR A 462 8.38 25.48 13.96
N GLN A 463 8.23 26.03 15.16
CA GLN A 463 7.08 26.89 15.46
C GLN A 463 7.10 28.13 14.55
N ALA A 464 8.28 28.55 14.09
CA ALA A 464 8.46 29.60 13.10
C ALA A 464 7.85 29.27 11.71
N LEU A 465 7.63 27.99 11.39
CA LEU A 465 7.00 27.56 10.13
C LEU A 465 5.47 27.66 10.16
N ILE A 466 4.91 27.85 11.35
CA ILE A 466 3.48 28.08 11.57
C ILE A 466 3.29 29.56 11.87
N SER A 467 3.05 30.33 10.81
CA SER A 467 2.76 31.77 10.89
C SER A 467 1.50 32.03 11.72
N GLU A 468 1.39 33.24 12.29
CA GLU A 468 0.16 33.65 12.98
C GLU A 468 -1.07 33.66 12.06
N ALA A 469 -0.86 33.90 10.75
CA ALA A 469 -1.92 33.85 9.77
C ALA A 469 -2.50 32.44 9.60
N LYS A 470 -1.69 31.38 9.73
CA LYS A 470 -2.16 29.98 9.76
C LYS A 470 -3.05 29.66 10.94
N GLU A 471 -2.95 30.42 12.03
CA GLU A 471 -3.79 30.25 13.22
C GLU A 471 -5.15 30.94 13.11
N LYS A 472 -5.35 31.81 12.10
CA LYS A 472 -6.63 32.46 11.86
C LYS A 472 -7.60 31.50 11.17
N ASP A 473 -8.75 31.25 11.81
CA ASP A 473 -9.84 30.48 11.20
C ASP A 473 -10.46 31.21 9.98
N THR A 474 -10.41 32.54 9.98
CA THR A 474 -10.92 33.38 8.89
C THR A 474 -9.78 34.23 8.33
N PRO A 475 -9.33 33.96 7.10
CA PRO A 475 -8.34 34.79 6.41
C PRO A 475 -8.80 36.24 6.28
N ASP A 476 -7.83 37.15 6.19
CA ASP A 476 -8.12 38.57 6.05
C ASP A 476 -8.73 38.87 4.67
N PHE A 477 -9.79 39.67 4.64
CA PHE A 477 -10.39 40.11 3.38
C PHE A 477 -9.56 41.23 2.76
N LYS A 478 -8.83 40.96 1.67
CA LYS A 478 -7.92 41.93 1.04
C LYS A 478 -8.56 43.27 0.62
N TYR A 479 -9.87 43.25 0.33
CA TYR A 479 -10.64 44.44 -0.02
C TYR A 479 -11.19 45.21 1.19
N ALA A 480 -10.92 44.76 2.43
CA ALA A 480 -11.16 45.56 3.62
C ALA A 480 -10.20 46.76 3.69
N LEU A 481 -9.04 46.67 3.02
CA LEU A 481 -8.09 47.76 2.89
C LEU A 481 -8.53 48.69 1.75
N GLU A 482 -8.77 49.97 2.06
CA GLU A 482 -9.17 50.99 1.07
C GLU A 482 -8.09 51.25 0.02
N SER A 483 -6.82 50.90 0.31
CA SER A 483 -5.71 51.01 -0.63
C SER A 483 -5.73 49.97 -1.76
N THR A 484 -6.50 48.90 -1.60
CA THR A 484 -6.58 47.83 -2.61
C THR A 484 -7.42 48.34 -3.80
N PRO A 485 -6.98 48.13 -5.06
CA PRO A 485 -7.75 48.52 -6.24
C PRO A 485 -9.17 47.93 -6.19
N TYR A 486 -10.17 48.73 -6.57
CA TYR A 486 -11.58 48.31 -6.63
C TYR A 486 -12.21 47.91 -5.27
N ALA A 487 -11.61 48.32 -4.15
CA ALA A 487 -12.10 47.96 -2.81
C ALA A 487 -13.54 48.39 -2.54
N ALA A 488 -13.97 49.58 -3.00
CA ALA A 488 -15.32 50.08 -2.74
C ALA A 488 -16.38 49.17 -3.38
N GLU A 489 -16.20 48.81 -4.65
CA GLU A 489 -17.09 47.94 -5.40
C GLU A 489 -17.03 46.50 -4.85
N ALA A 490 -15.84 45.99 -4.52
CA ALA A 490 -15.67 44.66 -3.95
C ALA A 490 -16.33 44.51 -2.56
N GLN A 491 -16.27 45.56 -1.72
CA GLN A 491 -16.97 45.57 -0.43
C GLN A 491 -18.49 45.53 -0.60
N GLU A 492 -19.04 46.23 -1.60
CA GLU A 492 -20.48 46.19 -1.86
C GLU A 492 -20.91 44.82 -2.39
N ILE A 493 -20.14 44.23 -3.31
CA ILE A 493 -20.35 42.84 -3.79
C ILE A 493 -20.37 41.86 -2.61
N MET A 494 -19.42 41.99 -1.68
CA MET A 494 -19.36 41.16 -0.48
C MET A 494 -20.60 41.31 0.40
N GLN A 495 -21.10 42.54 0.60
CA GLN A 495 -22.32 42.79 1.36
C GLN A 495 -23.57 42.20 0.68
N LEU A 496 -23.67 42.32 -0.65
CA LEU A 496 -24.77 41.77 -1.44
C LEU A 496 -24.79 40.23 -1.39
N ILE A 497 -23.63 39.58 -1.52
CA ILE A 497 -23.50 38.11 -1.38
C ILE A 497 -23.92 37.68 0.03
N ARG A 498 -23.51 38.41 1.07
CA ARG A 498 -23.89 38.13 2.47
C ARG A 498 -25.39 38.26 2.69
N LYS A 499 -26.03 39.26 2.07
CA LYS A 499 -27.49 39.47 2.10
C LYS A 499 -28.26 38.49 1.20
N LYS A 500 -27.57 37.64 0.44
CA LYS A 500 -28.15 36.71 -0.55
C LYS A 500 -28.97 37.46 -1.61
N ALA A 501 -28.48 38.62 -2.04
CA ALA A 501 -29.10 39.42 -3.09
C ALA A 501 -29.13 38.65 -4.42
N PRO A 502 -30.12 38.91 -5.30
CA PRO A 502 -30.15 38.35 -6.65
C PRO A 502 -29.01 38.91 -7.51
N ASP A 503 -28.67 38.16 -8.54
CA ASP A 503 -27.57 38.46 -9.45
C ASP A 503 -27.65 39.84 -10.13
N ALA A 504 -28.89 40.30 -10.41
CA ALA A 504 -29.17 41.60 -11.01
C ALA A 504 -28.72 42.79 -10.14
N GLU A 505 -28.60 42.63 -8.82
CA GLU A 505 -28.08 43.67 -7.92
C GLU A 505 -26.55 43.67 -7.85
N ILE A 506 -25.91 42.54 -8.18
CA ILE A 506 -24.45 42.38 -8.15
C ILE A 506 -23.83 42.86 -9.47
N GLU A 507 -24.52 42.63 -10.60
CA GLU A 507 -24.07 43.00 -11.95
C GLU A 507 -23.56 44.45 -12.09
N PRO A 508 -24.23 45.49 -11.56
CA PRO A 508 -23.77 46.88 -11.73
C PRO A 508 -22.40 47.13 -11.11
N HIS A 509 -22.10 46.50 -9.98
CA HIS A 509 -20.80 46.64 -9.31
C HIS A 509 -19.69 45.89 -10.05
N ILE A 510 -20.02 44.72 -10.62
CA ILE A 510 -19.09 43.97 -11.48
C ILE A 510 -18.75 44.79 -12.73
N LEU A 511 -19.75 45.36 -13.42
CA LEU A 511 -19.54 46.19 -14.60
C LEU A 511 -18.74 47.46 -14.26
N ALA A 512 -18.97 48.07 -13.09
CA ALA A 512 -18.17 49.22 -12.65
C ALA A 512 -16.67 48.88 -12.56
N ILE A 513 -16.33 47.71 -11.99
CA ILE A 513 -14.94 47.23 -11.96
C ILE A 513 -14.41 47.00 -13.37
N GLN A 514 -15.18 46.34 -14.25
CA GLN A 514 -14.76 46.07 -15.62
C GLN A 514 -14.52 47.35 -16.43
N HIS A 515 -15.40 48.35 -16.29
CA HIS A 515 -15.23 49.65 -16.94
C HIS A 515 -14.01 50.40 -16.40
N ALA A 516 -13.78 50.36 -15.08
CA ALA A 516 -12.60 50.99 -14.47
C ALA A 516 -11.30 50.28 -14.91
N ALA A 517 -11.31 48.96 -15.00
CA ALA A 517 -10.18 48.15 -15.47
C ALA A 517 -9.89 48.36 -16.96
N ALA A 518 -10.92 48.48 -17.80
CA ALA A 518 -10.78 48.74 -19.24
C ALA A 518 -10.11 50.09 -19.55
N ASN A 519 -10.13 51.03 -18.61
CA ASN A 519 -9.47 52.34 -18.73
C ASN A 519 -8.00 52.33 -18.30
N GLN A 520 -7.47 51.21 -17.78
CA GLN A 520 -6.07 51.05 -17.37
C GLN A 520 -5.25 50.37 -18.47
N THR A 521 -4.12 50.97 -18.84
CA THR A 521 -3.23 50.50 -19.93
C THR A 521 -2.58 49.13 -19.66
N ASP A 522 -2.51 48.67 -18.41
CA ASP A 522 -1.88 47.40 -18.00
C ASP A 522 -2.86 46.21 -17.90
N THR A 523 -4.16 46.42 -18.06
CA THR A 523 -5.14 45.32 -17.90
C THR A 523 -5.52 44.73 -19.25
N ALA A 524 -4.94 43.57 -19.59
CA ALA A 524 -5.23 42.87 -20.85
C ALA A 524 -6.66 42.31 -20.92
N ASP A 525 -7.27 41.99 -19.77
CA ASP A 525 -8.64 41.47 -19.68
C ASP A 525 -9.39 42.08 -18.49
N SER A 526 -10.41 42.89 -18.78
CA SER A 526 -11.21 43.59 -17.77
C SER A 526 -12.05 42.65 -16.89
N LEU A 527 -12.27 41.40 -17.31
CA LEU A 527 -12.97 40.40 -16.50
C LEU A 527 -12.12 39.93 -15.31
N ILE A 528 -10.78 39.99 -15.39
CA ILE A 528 -9.89 39.48 -14.33
C ILE A 528 -10.13 40.18 -12.99
N PRO A 529 -10.06 41.53 -12.86
CA PRO A 529 -10.25 42.19 -11.58
C PRO A 529 -11.67 42.01 -11.01
N SER A 530 -12.67 41.99 -11.89
CA SER A 530 -14.06 41.80 -11.48
C SER A 530 -14.33 40.37 -10.98
N THR A 531 -13.72 39.37 -11.62
CA THR A 531 -13.76 37.97 -11.18
C THR A 531 -13.06 37.80 -9.84
N ASP A 532 -11.91 38.44 -9.66
CA ASP A 532 -11.16 38.39 -8.41
C ASP A 532 -11.93 38.98 -7.23
N ALA A 533 -12.53 40.16 -7.41
CA ALA A 533 -13.39 40.79 -6.41
C ALA A 533 -14.58 39.90 -6.03
N PHE A 534 -15.23 39.29 -7.03
CA PHE A 534 -16.39 38.43 -6.81
C PHE A 534 -16.04 37.12 -6.08
N VAL A 535 -15.02 36.40 -6.55
CA VAL A 535 -14.62 35.10 -5.98
C VAL A 535 -14.00 35.27 -4.60
N THR A 536 -13.19 36.31 -4.38
CA THR A 536 -12.66 36.63 -3.03
C THR A 536 -13.79 36.92 -2.06
N SER A 537 -14.84 37.63 -2.50
CA SER A 537 -16.03 37.91 -1.69
C SER A 537 -16.82 36.64 -1.35
N ILE A 538 -16.96 35.71 -2.29
CA ILE A 538 -17.56 34.38 -2.05
C ILE A 538 -16.77 33.62 -0.98
N CYS A 539 -15.43 33.57 -1.11
CA CYS A 539 -14.58 32.86 -0.16
C CYS A 539 -14.66 33.46 1.24
N TYR A 540 -14.67 34.79 1.34
CA TYR A 540 -14.80 35.48 2.62
C TYR A 540 -16.14 35.26 3.31
N VAL A 541 -17.25 35.42 2.58
CA VAL A 541 -18.59 35.17 3.13
C VAL A 541 -18.80 33.70 3.49
N GLY A 542 -18.16 32.79 2.74
CA GLY A 542 -18.22 31.35 2.93
C GLY A 542 -17.22 30.77 3.94
N SER A 543 -16.34 31.58 4.52
CA SER A 543 -15.15 31.13 5.28
C SER A 543 -15.45 30.29 6.53
N LYS A 544 -16.66 30.38 7.08
CA LYS A 544 -17.04 29.66 8.31
C LYS A 544 -16.96 28.13 8.18
N SER A 545 -17.31 27.57 7.04
CA SER A 545 -17.16 26.14 6.78
C SER A 545 -17.28 25.83 5.29
N LEU A 546 -16.81 24.63 4.88
CA LEU A 546 -16.93 24.16 3.50
C LEU A 546 -18.39 24.21 3.00
N SER A 547 -19.37 23.89 3.85
CA SER A 547 -20.79 23.98 3.48
C SER A 547 -21.26 25.42 3.22
N HIS A 548 -20.73 26.41 3.95
CA HIS A 548 -21.10 27.82 3.73
C HIS A 548 -20.55 28.34 2.40
N VAL A 549 -19.28 28.06 2.09
CA VAL A 549 -18.70 28.45 0.79
C VAL A 549 -19.39 27.73 -0.36
N LEU A 550 -19.70 26.44 -0.24
CA LEU A 550 -20.45 25.71 -1.26
C LEU A 550 -21.84 26.29 -1.48
N SER A 551 -22.54 26.67 -0.41
CA SER A 551 -23.84 27.34 -0.52
C SER A 551 -23.75 28.69 -1.24
N CYS A 552 -22.65 29.43 -1.07
CA CYS A 552 -22.40 30.67 -1.81
C CYS A 552 -22.11 30.39 -3.30
N ILE A 553 -21.25 29.40 -3.59
CA ILE A 553 -20.93 28.96 -4.95
C ILE A 553 -22.19 28.49 -5.69
N GLU A 554 -23.05 27.69 -5.05
CA GLU A 554 -24.29 27.19 -5.67
C GLU A 554 -25.27 28.29 -6.04
N ARG A 555 -25.42 29.31 -5.18
CA ARG A 555 -26.26 30.49 -5.51
C ARG A 555 -25.68 31.31 -6.66
N SER A 556 -24.37 31.37 -6.77
CA SER A 556 -23.66 32.13 -7.81
C SER A 556 -23.24 31.26 -9.01
N LYS A 557 -23.76 30.03 -9.13
CA LYS A 557 -23.28 29.04 -10.09
C LYS A 557 -23.43 29.48 -11.54
N GLU A 558 -24.58 30.07 -11.90
CA GLU A 558 -24.86 30.51 -13.27
C GLU A 558 -23.85 31.55 -13.74
N ARG A 559 -23.57 32.57 -12.91
CA ARG A 559 -22.53 33.57 -13.19
C ARG A 559 -21.14 32.96 -13.28
N LEU A 560 -20.78 32.08 -12.34
CA LEU A 560 -19.46 31.43 -12.36
C LEU A 560 -19.27 30.58 -13.62
N LEU A 561 -20.32 29.90 -14.10
CA LEU A 561 -20.29 29.16 -15.36
C LEU A 561 -20.16 30.07 -16.57
N SER A 562 -20.72 31.29 -16.55
CA SER A 562 -20.63 32.22 -17.67
C SER A 562 -19.26 32.87 -17.85
N ILE A 563 -18.45 32.97 -16.79
CA ILE A 563 -17.11 33.58 -16.85
C ILE A 563 -16.20 32.80 -17.81
N GLY A 564 -16.20 31.48 -17.70
CA GLY A 564 -15.26 30.64 -18.43
C GLY A 564 -15.33 30.73 -19.96
N PRO A 565 -16.52 30.63 -20.58
CA PRO A 565 -16.69 30.82 -22.02
C PRO A 565 -16.36 32.24 -22.52
N GLN A 566 -16.46 33.25 -21.65
CA GLN A 566 -16.14 34.64 -22.00
C GLN A 566 -14.63 34.89 -22.01
N SER A 567 -13.92 34.38 -21.00
CA SER A 567 -12.46 34.47 -20.93
C SER A 567 -11.84 33.26 -20.22
N PRO A 568 -10.96 32.50 -20.90
CA PRO A 568 -10.14 31.47 -20.26
C PRO A 568 -9.23 32.04 -19.16
N ALA A 569 -8.69 33.25 -19.33
CA ALA A 569 -7.85 33.90 -18.33
C ALA A 569 -8.65 34.24 -17.06
N ALA A 570 -9.88 34.75 -17.23
CA ALA A 570 -10.78 34.98 -16.10
C ALA A 570 -11.20 33.67 -15.41
N ARG A 571 -11.36 32.56 -16.15
CA ARG A 571 -11.56 31.22 -15.53
C ARG A 571 -10.40 30.85 -14.62
N ARG A 572 -9.15 31.04 -15.06
CA ARG A 572 -7.96 30.77 -14.25
C ARG A 572 -7.82 31.75 -13.08
N GLN A 573 -8.32 32.99 -13.23
CA GLN A 573 -8.42 33.93 -12.11
C GLN A 573 -9.29 33.43 -10.97
N ILE A 574 -10.33 32.61 -11.22
CA ILE A 574 -11.12 31.97 -10.16
C ILE A 574 -10.19 31.13 -9.26
N ILE A 575 -9.26 30.39 -9.86
CA ILE A 575 -8.30 29.54 -9.15
C ILE A 575 -7.35 30.41 -8.33
N THR A 576 -6.77 31.46 -8.95
CA THR A 576 -5.91 32.44 -8.27
C THR A 576 -6.61 33.05 -7.06
N SER A 577 -7.87 33.45 -7.20
CA SER A 577 -8.63 34.12 -6.15
C SER A 577 -8.90 33.21 -4.97
N VAL A 578 -9.26 31.94 -5.22
CA VAL A 578 -9.48 30.93 -4.18
C VAL A 578 -8.18 30.61 -3.43
N LEU A 579 -7.09 30.34 -4.16
CA LEU A 579 -5.82 29.96 -3.55
C LEU A 579 -5.12 31.13 -2.86
N SER A 580 -5.27 32.36 -3.37
CA SER A 580 -4.77 33.56 -2.70
C SER A 580 -5.52 33.85 -1.40
N TYR A 581 -6.84 33.64 -1.37
CA TYR A 581 -7.62 33.82 -0.14
C TYR A 581 -7.28 32.76 0.92
N TRP A 582 -7.03 31.51 0.49
CA TRP A 582 -6.65 30.40 1.36
C TRP A 582 -5.14 30.12 1.36
N ALA A 583 -4.29 31.13 1.17
CA ALA A 583 -2.84 30.96 1.01
C ALA A 583 -2.17 30.28 2.23
N ASP A 584 -2.63 30.61 3.44
CA ASP A 584 -2.15 30.01 4.68
C ASP A 584 -2.76 28.62 4.97
N GLN A 585 -3.88 28.30 4.33
CA GLN A 585 -4.60 27.03 4.49
C GLN A 585 -4.90 26.39 3.12
N PRO A 586 -3.85 26.05 2.35
CA PRO A 586 -3.99 25.66 0.95
C PRO A 586 -4.86 24.43 0.73
N GLY A 587 -4.93 23.52 1.71
CA GLY A 587 -5.81 22.35 1.67
C GLY A 587 -7.31 22.70 1.53
N ILE A 588 -7.77 23.81 2.13
CA ILE A 588 -9.15 24.29 1.95
C ILE A 588 -9.34 24.80 0.51
N GLY A 589 -8.36 25.55 0.00
CA GLY A 589 -8.35 26.02 -1.38
C GLY A 589 -8.43 24.87 -2.38
N VAL A 590 -7.57 23.87 -2.27
CA VAL A 590 -7.58 22.66 -3.13
C VAL A 590 -8.93 21.95 -3.09
N ASN A 591 -9.53 21.81 -1.90
CA ASN A 591 -10.88 21.22 -1.77
C ASN A 591 -11.96 22.04 -2.46
N ILE A 592 -11.87 23.37 -2.46
CA ILE A 592 -12.81 24.24 -3.18
C ILE A 592 -12.62 24.08 -4.70
N ILE A 593 -11.37 24.07 -5.19
CA ILE A 593 -11.07 23.83 -6.61
C ILE A 593 -11.63 22.47 -7.07
N ASP A 594 -11.48 21.42 -6.26
CA ASP A 594 -12.05 20.10 -6.51
C ASP A 594 -13.58 20.16 -6.74
N LYS A 595 -14.28 20.94 -5.92
CA LYS A 595 -15.74 21.11 -6.02
C LYS A 595 -16.13 21.96 -7.22
N LEU A 596 -15.35 22.98 -7.57
CA LEU A 596 -15.57 23.79 -8.77
C LEU A 596 -15.39 22.97 -10.07
N LEU A 597 -14.47 21.99 -10.08
CA LEU A 597 -14.36 20.99 -11.16
C LEU A 597 -15.62 20.11 -11.24
N ASN A 598 -16.13 19.63 -10.10
CA ASN A 598 -17.35 18.80 -10.08
C ASN A 598 -18.60 19.57 -10.55
N TYR A 599 -18.64 20.89 -10.33
CA TYR A 599 -19.70 21.77 -10.84
C TYR A 599 -19.47 22.27 -12.26
N THR A 600 -18.40 21.81 -12.93
CA THR A 600 -17.97 22.22 -14.27
C THR A 600 -17.76 23.72 -14.44
N ILE A 601 -17.53 24.44 -13.33
CA ILE A 601 -17.15 25.87 -13.33
C ILE A 601 -15.72 26.01 -13.85
N LEU A 602 -14.84 25.12 -13.39
CA LEU A 602 -13.48 24.96 -13.87
C LEU A 602 -13.40 23.76 -14.81
N THR A 603 -12.46 23.81 -15.75
CA THR A 603 -12.10 22.65 -16.59
C THR A 603 -10.79 22.03 -16.09
N PRO A 604 -10.59 20.71 -16.25
CA PRO A 604 -9.32 20.06 -15.90
C PRO A 604 -8.10 20.77 -16.49
N LEU A 605 -8.16 21.12 -17.78
CA LEU A 605 -7.11 21.87 -18.46
C LEU A 605 -6.81 23.23 -17.80
N SER A 606 -7.82 23.98 -17.37
CA SER A 606 -7.61 25.29 -16.73
C SER A 606 -6.85 25.19 -15.40
N VAL A 607 -6.99 24.07 -14.69
CA VAL A 607 -6.26 23.80 -13.44
C VAL A 607 -4.80 23.48 -13.72
N ILE A 608 -4.53 22.71 -14.77
CA ILE A 608 -3.18 22.34 -15.20
C ILE A 608 -2.44 23.58 -15.73
N GLU A 609 -3.06 24.36 -16.61
CA GLU A 609 -2.51 25.63 -17.11
C GLU A 609 -2.21 26.60 -15.96
N TRP A 610 -3.13 26.75 -15.01
CA TRP A 610 -2.91 27.62 -13.87
C TRP A 610 -1.70 27.17 -13.04
N ALA A 611 -1.57 25.86 -12.79
CA ALA A 611 -0.54 25.29 -11.93
C ALA A 611 0.85 25.25 -12.57
N LEU A 612 0.94 24.90 -13.86
CA LEU A 612 2.19 24.59 -14.54
C LEU A 612 2.59 25.61 -15.61
N VAL A 613 1.68 26.49 -16.03
CA VAL A 613 2.00 27.54 -17.01
C VAL A 613 2.02 28.91 -16.32
N ASP A 614 0.91 29.30 -15.70
CA ASP A 614 0.78 30.65 -15.14
C ASP A 614 1.59 30.84 -13.83
N HIS A 615 1.68 29.80 -12.99
CA HIS A 615 2.27 29.88 -11.64
C HIS A 615 3.41 28.89 -11.40
N ILE A 616 4.14 28.49 -12.45
CA ILE A 616 5.27 27.55 -12.26
C ILE A 616 6.44 28.17 -11.47
N GLU A 617 6.55 29.51 -11.44
CA GLU A 617 7.54 30.26 -10.64
C GLU A 617 8.98 29.74 -10.85
N GLY A 618 9.38 29.52 -12.11
CA GLY A 618 10.70 28.96 -12.45
C GLY A 618 10.92 27.52 -11.95
N GLY A 619 9.85 26.82 -11.55
CA GLY A 619 9.87 25.47 -10.97
C GLY A 619 9.59 25.43 -9.46
N ALA A 620 9.55 26.58 -8.76
CA ALA A 620 9.38 26.60 -7.31
C ALA A 620 8.01 26.08 -6.86
N ALA A 621 7.00 26.21 -7.72
CA ALA A 621 5.66 25.68 -7.46
C ALA A 621 5.62 24.15 -7.39
N LEU A 622 6.56 23.44 -8.03
CA LEU A 622 6.63 21.97 -8.00
C LEU A 622 7.01 21.44 -6.61
N ALA A 623 7.69 22.24 -5.79
CA ALA A 623 8.00 21.91 -4.40
C ALA A 623 6.79 22.12 -3.46
N LYS A 624 5.73 22.81 -3.91
CA LYS A 624 4.54 23.08 -3.10
C LYS A 624 3.58 21.88 -3.19
N ALA A 625 3.42 21.15 -2.08
CA ALA A 625 2.59 19.94 -2.04
C ALA A 625 1.15 20.12 -2.55
N HIS A 626 0.52 21.27 -2.27
CA HIS A 626 -0.85 21.54 -2.69
C HIS A 626 -0.99 21.69 -4.22
N VAL A 627 0.06 22.12 -4.93
CA VAL A 627 0.09 22.21 -6.40
C VAL A 627 0.09 20.81 -6.99
N TYR A 628 0.96 19.93 -6.47
CA TYR A 628 0.98 18.51 -6.84
C TYR A 628 -0.37 17.83 -6.55
N GLU A 629 -0.93 18.00 -5.35
CA GLU A 629 -2.23 17.43 -4.97
C GLU A 629 -3.33 17.85 -5.94
N MET A 630 -3.34 19.11 -6.36
CA MET A 630 -4.34 19.65 -7.27
C MET A 630 -4.21 19.08 -8.69
N VAL A 631 -3.00 19.00 -9.24
CA VAL A 631 -2.74 18.40 -10.56
C VAL A 631 -3.04 16.90 -10.53
N ALA A 632 -2.55 16.17 -9.52
CA ALA A 632 -2.76 14.74 -9.38
C ALA A 632 -4.24 14.38 -9.17
N ALA A 633 -4.98 15.14 -8.36
CA ALA A 633 -6.42 14.93 -8.19
C ALA A 633 -7.20 15.18 -9.49
N THR A 634 -6.80 16.22 -10.25
CA THR A 634 -7.43 16.56 -11.54
C THR A 634 -7.19 15.45 -12.56
N MET A 635 -5.94 15.00 -12.73
CA MET A 635 -5.60 13.89 -13.62
C MET A 635 -6.24 12.58 -13.17
N GLY A 636 -6.28 12.31 -11.87
CA GLY A 636 -6.96 11.15 -11.29
C GLY A 636 -8.46 11.10 -11.62
N LYS A 637 -9.16 12.24 -11.62
CA LYS A 637 -10.59 12.29 -12.02
C LYS A 637 -10.77 11.97 -13.49
N VAL A 638 -9.96 12.57 -14.35
CA VAL A 638 -10.11 12.42 -15.80
C VAL A 638 -9.74 10.99 -16.23
N THR A 639 -8.65 10.45 -15.72
CA THR A 639 -8.25 9.05 -15.99
C THR A 639 -9.27 8.05 -15.46
N ASN A 640 -9.82 8.26 -14.26
CA ASN A 640 -10.88 7.40 -13.73
C ASN A 640 -12.17 7.45 -14.56
N ARG A 641 -12.51 8.62 -15.13
CA ARG A 641 -13.64 8.74 -16.06
C ARG A 641 -13.41 7.92 -17.33
N ILE A 642 -12.20 7.95 -17.90
CA ILE A 642 -11.83 7.08 -19.04
C ILE A 642 -11.94 5.60 -18.66
N ARG A 643 -11.39 5.19 -17.50
CA ARG A 643 -11.49 3.79 -17.03
C ARG A 643 -12.95 3.34 -16.93
N GLN A 644 -13.83 4.18 -16.40
CA GLN A 644 -15.28 3.88 -16.33
C GLN A 644 -15.90 3.71 -17.72
N ILE A 645 -15.52 4.53 -18.70
CA ILE A 645 -16.00 4.42 -20.09
C ILE A 645 -15.49 3.13 -20.74
N VAL A 646 -14.22 2.76 -20.51
CA VAL A 646 -13.64 1.50 -21.03
C VAL A 646 -14.32 0.29 -20.39
N VAL A 647 -14.53 0.30 -19.07
CA VAL A 647 -15.26 -0.76 -18.36
C VAL A 647 -16.68 -0.89 -18.92
N ALA A 648 -17.37 0.23 -19.13
CA ALA A 648 -18.69 0.24 -19.75
C ALA A 648 -18.65 -0.40 -21.14
N ARG A 649 -17.68 -0.04 -21.99
CA ARG A 649 -17.51 -0.59 -23.34
C ARG A 649 -17.38 -2.12 -23.39
N VAL A 650 -16.75 -2.73 -22.39
CA VAL A 650 -16.47 -4.18 -22.33
C VAL A 650 -17.60 -4.97 -21.65
N GLN A 651 -18.64 -4.29 -21.12
CA GLN A 651 -19.79 -4.98 -20.52
C GLN A 651 -20.54 -5.85 -21.54
N ARG A 652 -20.85 -7.08 -21.12
CA ARG A 652 -21.61 -8.03 -21.95
C ARG A 652 -23.02 -7.49 -22.21
N GLY A 653 -23.44 -7.47 -23.47
CA GLY A 653 -24.80 -7.09 -23.88
C GLY A 653 -24.95 -5.68 -24.45
N ILE A 654 -23.86 -4.93 -24.62
CA ILE A 654 -23.88 -3.65 -25.35
C ILE A 654 -23.91 -3.90 -26.85
N VAL A 655 -24.87 -3.28 -27.53
CA VAL A 655 -25.08 -3.39 -28.97
C VAL A 655 -25.20 -2.01 -29.61
N GLU A 656 -25.10 -1.94 -30.93
CA GLU A 656 -25.32 -0.70 -31.69
C GLU A 656 -26.76 -0.18 -31.45
N PRO A 657 -27.00 1.13 -31.24
CA PRO A 657 -26.10 2.28 -31.38
C PRO A 657 -25.38 2.73 -30.09
N GLN A 658 -25.50 1.98 -29.00
CA GLN A 658 -24.89 2.38 -27.72
C GLN A 658 -23.36 2.30 -27.77
N LEU A 659 -22.83 1.32 -28.51
CA LEU A 659 -21.40 1.14 -28.68
C LEU A 659 -20.74 2.33 -29.40
N SER A 660 -21.34 2.84 -30.48
CA SER A 660 -20.80 4.01 -31.19
C SER A 660 -20.78 5.27 -30.34
N VAL A 661 -21.80 5.51 -29.51
CA VAL A 661 -21.82 6.65 -28.56
C VAL A 661 -20.72 6.52 -27.50
N ILE A 662 -20.49 5.31 -27.00
CA ILE A 662 -19.41 5.03 -26.03
C ILE A 662 -18.05 5.25 -26.68
N ASP A 663 -17.84 4.76 -27.91
CA ASP A 663 -16.59 4.91 -28.65
C ASP A 663 -16.31 6.37 -29.02
N GLU A 664 -17.32 7.14 -29.41
CA GLU A 664 -17.19 8.58 -29.67
C GLU A 664 -16.83 9.35 -28.41
N THR A 665 -17.50 9.03 -27.28
CA THR A 665 -17.18 9.63 -25.98
C THR A 665 -15.76 9.28 -25.56
N LEU A 666 -15.33 8.03 -25.71
CA LEU A 666 -13.99 7.57 -25.39
C LEU A 666 -12.94 8.32 -26.21
N ARG A 667 -13.14 8.50 -27.52
CA ARG A 667 -12.23 9.25 -28.38
C ARG A 667 -12.09 10.71 -27.95
N ARG A 668 -13.22 11.37 -27.64
CA ARG A 668 -13.21 12.77 -27.20
C ARG A 668 -12.44 12.94 -25.88
N GLU A 669 -12.77 12.12 -24.87
CA GLU A 669 -12.14 12.21 -23.55
C GLU A 669 -10.64 11.83 -23.60
N ARG A 670 -10.25 10.88 -24.47
CA ARG A 670 -8.83 10.59 -24.74
C ARG A 670 -8.11 11.80 -25.34
N GLY A 671 -8.72 12.46 -26.33
CA GLY A 671 -8.14 13.68 -26.91
C GLY A 671 -7.95 14.80 -25.88
N GLU A 672 -8.91 14.98 -24.98
CA GLU A 672 -8.77 15.95 -23.87
C GLU A 672 -7.61 15.58 -22.93
N VAL A 673 -7.44 14.29 -22.60
CA VAL A 673 -6.32 13.82 -21.78
C VAL A 673 -4.98 14.02 -22.45
N GLN A 674 -4.88 13.72 -23.74
CA GLN A 674 -3.66 13.90 -24.51
C GLN A 674 -3.21 15.36 -24.50
N VAL A 675 -4.13 16.30 -24.75
CA VAL A 675 -3.83 17.74 -24.68
C VAL A 675 -3.34 18.14 -23.27
N MET A 676 -3.92 17.57 -22.21
CA MET A 676 -3.47 17.84 -20.85
C MET A 676 -2.04 17.33 -20.60
N PHE A 677 -1.69 16.14 -21.10
CA PHE A 677 -0.34 15.62 -21.00
C PHE A 677 0.66 16.44 -21.82
N GLU A 678 0.31 16.87 -23.04
CA GLU A 678 1.16 17.75 -23.86
C GLU A 678 1.47 19.07 -23.14
N VAL A 679 0.49 19.66 -22.45
CA VAL A 679 0.71 20.88 -21.65
C VAL A 679 1.60 20.62 -20.43
N ILE A 680 1.40 19.50 -19.74
CA ILE A 680 2.22 19.08 -18.60
C ILE A 680 3.68 18.89 -19.05
N GLU A 681 3.90 18.12 -20.12
CA GLU A 681 5.22 17.82 -20.65
C GLU A 681 5.94 19.07 -21.13
N GLY A 682 5.27 19.90 -21.93
CA GLY A 682 5.85 21.15 -22.44
C GLY A 682 6.22 22.14 -21.32
N ALA A 683 5.38 22.24 -20.28
CA ALA A 683 5.69 23.08 -19.12
C ALA A 683 6.92 22.57 -18.35
N LEU A 684 7.01 21.26 -18.16
CA LEU A 684 8.10 20.64 -17.40
C LEU A 684 9.41 20.65 -18.19
N GLU A 685 9.39 20.40 -19.50
CA GLU A 685 10.54 20.54 -20.39
C GLU A 685 11.11 21.98 -20.35
N GLY A 686 10.25 22.99 -20.26
CA GLY A 686 10.65 24.38 -20.08
C GLY A 686 11.48 24.62 -18.81
N VAL A 687 11.13 23.94 -17.70
CA VAL A 687 11.90 24.02 -16.45
C VAL A 687 13.19 23.20 -16.51
N ILE A 688 13.16 21.98 -17.08
CA ILE A 688 14.35 21.13 -17.24
C ILE A 688 15.41 21.82 -18.10
N SER A 689 14.97 22.46 -19.20
CA SER A 689 15.85 23.16 -20.14
C SER A 689 16.38 24.50 -19.61
N GLY A 690 15.94 24.95 -18.43
CA GLY A 690 16.34 26.22 -17.81
C GLY A 690 15.78 27.47 -18.51
N SER A 691 14.82 27.32 -19.43
CA SER A 691 14.29 28.42 -20.25
C SER A 691 13.35 29.39 -19.49
N GLY A 692 12.93 29.03 -18.27
CA GLY A 692 12.12 29.88 -17.38
C GLY A 692 12.91 30.73 -16.38
N MET A 693 14.24 30.86 -16.55
CA MET A 693 15.15 31.43 -15.55
C MET A 693 15.75 32.80 -15.93
N GLU A 694 15.05 33.56 -16.77
CA GLU A 694 15.33 34.99 -16.92
C GLU A 694 14.51 35.77 -15.87
N ASP A 695 15.24 36.45 -14.98
CA ASP A 695 14.80 37.47 -14.02
C ASP A 695 14.05 37.04 -12.74
N VAL A 696 14.81 36.48 -11.78
CA VAL A 696 14.53 36.73 -10.34
C VAL A 696 15.79 37.28 -9.68
N ASP A 697 15.91 38.61 -9.69
CA ASP A 697 16.93 39.36 -8.94
C ASP A 697 16.67 39.23 -7.44
N GLY A 698 17.65 38.74 -6.70
CA GLY A 698 17.57 38.52 -5.26
C GLY A 698 18.60 37.52 -4.77
N GLY A 699 19.84 37.99 -4.57
CA GLY A 699 21.01 37.19 -4.24
C GLY A 699 20.82 36.18 -3.10
N VAL A 700 20.67 34.91 -3.46
CA VAL A 700 20.99 33.74 -2.63
C VAL A 700 21.69 32.73 -3.55
N GLY A 701 22.77 32.12 -3.07
CA GLY A 701 23.81 31.45 -3.87
C GLY A 701 23.32 30.51 -4.98
N ARG A 702 23.76 30.79 -6.21
CA ARG A 702 23.53 30.09 -7.49
C ARG A 702 23.97 28.61 -7.58
N GLY A 703 24.29 27.93 -6.47
CA GLY A 703 24.82 26.57 -6.51
C GLY A 703 23.81 25.48 -6.12
N GLY A 704 23.14 25.65 -4.97
CA GLY A 704 22.33 24.57 -4.39
C GLY A 704 20.86 24.56 -4.83
N GLY A 705 20.32 25.71 -5.26
CA GLY A 705 18.93 25.82 -5.70
C GLY A 705 18.69 25.26 -7.11
N GLU A 706 19.64 25.48 -8.02
CA GLU A 706 19.59 24.97 -9.40
C GLU A 706 19.62 23.44 -9.44
N GLU A 707 20.47 22.81 -8.63
CA GLU A 707 20.57 21.34 -8.55
C GLU A 707 19.34 20.70 -7.89
N ALA A 708 18.75 21.36 -6.89
CA ALA A 708 17.52 20.90 -6.24
C ALA A 708 16.29 21.03 -7.14
N MET A 709 16.20 22.10 -7.94
CA MET A 709 15.16 22.29 -8.97
C MET A 709 15.31 21.29 -10.12
N ALA A 710 16.53 21.11 -10.64
CA ALA A 710 16.81 20.16 -11.72
C ALA A 710 16.49 18.71 -11.32
N ARG A 711 16.51 18.37 -10.03
CA ARG A 711 16.04 17.07 -9.49
C ARG A 711 14.55 17.03 -9.23
N ALA A 712 13.92 18.13 -8.79
CA ALA A 712 12.48 18.17 -8.52
C ALA A 712 11.62 17.98 -9.78
N VAL A 713 12.12 18.38 -10.95
CA VAL A 713 11.37 18.35 -12.22
C VAL A 713 11.25 16.94 -12.83
N PRO A 714 12.34 16.19 -13.10
CA PRO A 714 12.24 14.82 -13.63
C PRO A 714 11.60 13.85 -12.63
N VAL A 715 11.64 14.15 -11.34
CA VAL A 715 11.04 13.32 -10.30
C VAL A 715 9.54 13.69 -10.08
N GLY A 716 9.14 14.93 -10.34
CA GLY A 716 7.73 15.36 -10.33
C GLY A 716 6.94 15.01 -11.59
N THR A 717 7.63 14.78 -12.73
CA THR A 717 7.03 14.27 -13.98
C THR A 717 6.75 12.77 -13.91
N MET A 718 7.54 11.98 -13.18
CA MET A 718 7.45 10.51 -13.14
C MET A 718 6.07 9.96 -12.76
N PRO A 719 5.32 10.49 -11.78
CA PRO A 719 3.98 10.01 -11.45
C PRO A 719 2.97 10.26 -12.57
N LEU A 720 3.17 11.33 -13.34
CA LEU A 720 2.33 11.68 -14.48
C LEU A 720 2.71 10.83 -15.71
N VAL A 721 4.00 10.59 -15.94
CA VAL A 721 4.50 9.66 -16.98
C VAL A 721 4.08 8.21 -16.67
N GLN A 722 4.14 7.79 -15.41
CA GLN A 722 3.61 6.48 -14.95
C GLN A 722 2.09 6.39 -15.16
N GLN A 723 1.34 7.46 -14.86
CA GLN A 723 -0.09 7.53 -15.16
C GLN A 723 -0.36 7.53 -16.67
N HIS A 724 0.47 8.19 -17.48
CA HIS A 724 0.40 8.18 -18.94
C HIS A 724 0.65 6.78 -19.50
N ALA A 725 1.71 6.12 -19.05
CA ALA A 725 2.02 4.74 -19.41
C ALA A 725 0.87 3.77 -19.03
N GLN A 726 0.23 3.95 -17.88
CA GLN A 726 -0.98 3.19 -17.52
C GLN A 726 -2.17 3.46 -18.47
N VAL A 727 -2.29 4.68 -19.01
CA VAL A 727 -3.35 5.05 -19.96
C VAL A 727 -3.06 4.51 -21.36
N GLU A 728 -1.81 4.59 -21.84
CA GLU A 728 -1.39 4.07 -23.14
C GLU A 728 -1.45 2.54 -23.21
N VAL A 729 -0.93 1.85 -22.20
CA VAL A 729 -0.95 0.36 -22.12
C VAL A 729 -2.40 -0.17 -22.05
N GLY A 730 -3.33 0.61 -21.49
CA GLY A 730 -4.76 0.29 -21.49
C GLY A 730 -5.51 0.67 -22.78
N ALA A 731 -4.86 1.32 -23.74
CA ALA A 731 -5.52 2.01 -24.85
C ALA A 731 -5.27 1.44 -26.25
N GLU A 732 -4.27 0.59 -26.46
CA GLU A 732 -3.99 0.03 -27.79
C GLU A 732 -4.95 -1.11 -28.18
N PRO A 733 -5.62 -1.01 -29.34
CA PRO A 733 -6.27 -2.16 -29.94
C PRO A 733 -5.21 -3.12 -30.50
N ALA A 734 -5.38 -4.41 -30.25
CA ALA A 734 -4.62 -5.48 -30.88
C ALA A 734 -4.73 -5.39 -32.42
N ALA A 735 -3.72 -4.80 -33.07
CA ALA A 735 -3.45 -4.95 -34.50
C ALA A 735 -2.00 -4.55 -34.82
N GLU A 736 -1.24 -5.54 -35.29
CA GLU A 736 -0.02 -5.41 -36.10
C GLU A 736 1.22 -4.76 -35.46
N VAL A 737 2.02 -5.55 -34.72
CA VAL A 737 3.49 -5.52 -34.89
C VAL A 737 4.02 -6.97 -34.81
N ALA A 738 4.96 -7.26 -35.71
CA ALA A 738 5.36 -8.57 -36.19
C ALA A 738 5.95 -9.54 -35.17
N MET A 739 5.49 -10.80 -35.29
CA MET A 739 6.21 -12.02 -34.97
C MET A 739 7.59 -12.07 -35.63
N ASP A 740 8.63 -12.41 -34.87
CA ASP A 740 9.68 -13.31 -35.34
C ASP A 740 10.40 -13.98 -34.16
N ASN A 741 10.16 -15.28 -34.02
CA ASN A 741 11.01 -16.33 -33.44
C ASN A 741 11.48 -16.22 -31.97
N VAL A 742 10.63 -16.64 -31.02
CA VAL A 742 11.04 -17.52 -29.91
C VAL A 742 9.89 -18.50 -29.62
N ASP A 743 10.08 -19.78 -29.92
CA ASP A 743 9.16 -20.84 -29.47
C ASP A 743 9.22 -20.95 -27.93
N MET A 744 8.30 -20.27 -27.24
CA MET A 744 8.09 -20.37 -25.78
C MET A 744 7.32 -21.64 -25.35
N ILE A 745 7.24 -22.66 -26.23
CA ILE A 745 6.46 -23.89 -25.97
C ILE A 745 7.26 -24.92 -25.12
N ASP A 746 8.58 -24.74 -24.95
CA ASP A 746 9.46 -25.68 -24.22
C ASP A 746 10.05 -25.13 -22.90
N ILE A 747 9.38 -24.16 -22.25
CA ILE A 747 9.62 -23.74 -20.85
C ILE A 747 8.36 -24.06 -20.07
#